data_AF-A0A964Y400-F1
#
_entry.id   AF-A0A964Y400-F1
#
_cell.length_a   1.000
_cell.length_b   1.000
_cell.length_c   1.000
_cell.angle_alpha   90.00
_cell.angle_beta   90.00
_cell.angle_gamma   90.00
#
_symmetry.space_group_name_H-M   'P 1'
#
loop_
_entity.id
_entity.type
_entity.pdbx_description
1 polymer ?
#
loop_
_entity_poly.entity_id
_entity_poly.type
_entity_poly.pdbx_seq_one_letter_code
_entity_poly.pdbx_strand_id
1 'polypeptide(L)'
;MHTTSLGELKVEKKSFKQVEQKLEELNHSKWILLNEYQKQFQLSFLLLTFIREESEMFVLREVADFIDRVHQKNLCYQYSIYTFETFLNHYLDVSDRENGKIRSKISGKQIPRSEYQTLFPIGMDKYYEGPHFVTAHSSPDLDTLVASFWGWLDAFSARISLGCHVWNVPGGPPKGVVEKKILFEDVFGEQFFQGFSKDKTMLSITAYDLFTKKGLKFINQEALLTEVENEEGSLVITQDDGVYLADWKGFDSENYRRITSAIFSILRAFEGVFQHGLIQAFSKKTLQKEEVKKAVLNHLQAPICKTESFLELPIKLQHQVVLFFEHVLDLKEKEETTFETFFKTVFNLDGGKNSSRLALFAQLYEGNLYEDNGKLKEDRQNILTQIDQAVALLKNIMETVRKVFASFKLAIRAKEKIFASADESVSSLSDIEEIRSKIGYHPYLTVSLHHQSKEKLPLGVIYSNELQKPILGTVTCRDFTNKEETKIPSYLEVISGLDHHKMAMSSQSPMTLKLMDVQSANTLLALEAFKINDRFSFGGMDAEKIDQLINEEMKKTDSSLSILQKLFQRKMNIQKYKSSLIHPQREILEYLHFIFAILDDTDLLSKVTMIDVECMASLVNRLRSLQLKKEVEVVHFDDLNREDPSFPKMAAKKLLQNDQLYSLYKTIYEKREKAVEDHIEIILKAPTFPLFEDTKVQNGCARVGQKKLYSSNIKGFQNQKTKVLDLWIKESQSVFEKNPLIDLHLLMISTIASCQDVFQGSKVSYSHQDELWFYVPDTEMARSHLKLFLNQFKRNKVIEKKASSLKVITFGETKEDLKCCFEESFLPCKIEMEKGKNGFAVLYHEAGILNSRKSMISPFLPVVI
;
A
#
# COMPACT_ATOMS: atom_id res chain seq x y z
N MET A 1 -43.37 14.11 17.29
CA MET A 1 -41.91 13.88 17.41
C MET A 1 -41.33 14.02 16.02
N HIS A 2 -40.41 14.96 15.78
CA HIS A 2 -39.69 15.02 14.50
C HIS A 2 -38.88 13.74 14.36
N THR A 3 -39.36 12.80 13.56
CA THR A 3 -38.62 11.59 13.24
C THR A 3 -37.48 11.99 12.31
N THR A 4 -36.28 12.11 12.88
CA THR A 4 -34.99 12.33 12.20
C THR A 4 -34.95 11.49 10.92
N SER A 5 -34.61 12.05 9.76
CA SER A 5 -34.55 11.29 8.50
C SER A 5 -33.22 10.52 8.36
N LEU A 6 -33.11 9.55 7.43
CA LEU A 6 -31.82 8.88 7.19
C LEU A 6 -30.75 9.82 6.64
N GLY A 7 -31.14 10.84 5.87
CA GLY A 7 -30.24 11.89 5.36
C GLY A 7 -29.54 12.70 6.45
N GLU A 8 -30.06 12.68 7.68
CA GLU A 8 -29.45 13.34 8.83
C GLU A 8 -28.40 12.46 9.54
N LEU A 9 -28.26 11.19 9.15
CA LEU A 9 -27.19 10.33 9.67
C LEU A 9 -25.83 10.85 9.21
N LYS A 10 -25.05 11.38 10.16
CA LYS A 10 -23.67 11.78 9.92
C LYS A 10 -22.73 10.87 10.69
N VAL A 11 -21.80 10.24 9.96
CA VAL A 11 -20.64 9.60 10.57
C VAL A 11 -19.52 10.61 10.51
N GLU A 12 -19.29 11.30 11.62
CA GLU A 12 -18.32 12.39 11.67
C GLU A 12 -16.90 11.86 11.85
N LYS A 13 -15.93 12.63 11.34
CA LYS A 13 -14.51 12.48 11.66
C LYS A 13 -14.31 12.54 13.18
N LYS A 14 -13.45 11.67 13.69
CA LYS A 14 -13.15 11.54 15.12
C LYS A 14 -11.64 11.49 15.33
N SER A 15 -11.18 11.98 16.47
CA SER A 15 -9.77 12.04 16.87
C SER A 15 -9.58 11.36 18.21
N PHE A 16 -8.40 10.75 18.43
CA PHE A 16 -8.02 10.30 19.77
C PHE A 16 -7.91 11.50 20.73
N LYS A 17 -8.29 11.28 21.99
CA LYS A 17 -8.11 12.29 23.04
C LYS A 17 -6.61 12.60 23.19
N GLN A 18 -6.27 13.89 23.33
CA GLN A 18 -4.89 14.37 23.51
C GLN A 18 -3.91 14.08 22.35
N VAL A 19 -4.40 13.63 21.18
CA VAL A 19 -3.52 13.35 20.03
C VAL A 19 -2.66 14.55 19.64
N GLU A 20 -3.25 15.74 19.60
CA GLU A 20 -2.54 16.97 19.23
C GLU A 20 -1.42 17.28 20.22
N GLN A 21 -1.74 17.27 21.52
CA GLN A 21 -0.77 17.51 22.59
C GLN A 21 0.39 16.51 22.52
N LYS A 22 0.10 15.22 22.35
CA LYS A 22 1.13 14.18 22.30
C LYS A 22 2.01 14.27 21.06
N LEU A 23 1.46 14.66 19.92
CA LEU A 23 2.25 14.90 18.72
C LEU A 23 3.09 16.18 18.82
N GLU A 24 2.61 17.22 19.49
CA GLU A 24 3.39 18.43 19.78
C GLU A 24 4.56 18.17 20.73
N GLU A 25 4.38 17.28 21.72
CA GLU A 25 5.45 16.82 22.61
C GLU A 25 6.62 16.18 21.82
N LEU A 26 6.39 15.68 20.59
CA LEU A 26 7.44 15.11 19.74
C LEU A 26 8.32 16.16 19.03
N ASN A 27 8.02 17.47 19.10
CA ASN A 27 8.82 18.51 18.44
C ASN A 27 10.08 18.98 19.21
N HIS A 28 10.62 18.14 20.11
CA HIS A 28 11.79 18.48 20.92
C HIS A 28 13.11 18.04 20.25
N SER A 29 14.23 18.59 20.70
CA SER A 29 15.56 18.35 20.10
C SER A 29 15.95 16.88 19.98
N LYS A 30 15.48 16.00 20.89
CA LYS A 30 15.76 14.56 20.81
C LYS A 30 15.05 13.87 19.65
N TRP A 31 13.86 14.31 19.24
CA TRP A 31 13.14 13.74 18.10
C TRP A 31 13.86 13.99 16.78
N ILE A 32 14.43 15.19 16.63
CA ILE A 32 15.20 15.57 15.44
C ILE A 32 16.43 14.67 15.26
N LEU A 33 16.99 14.17 16.37
CA LEU A 33 18.13 13.24 16.36
C LEU A 33 17.73 11.79 16.04
N LEU A 34 16.45 11.45 16.06
CA LEU A 34 16.00 10.10 15.71
C LEU A 34 16.07 9.89 14.20
N ASN A 35 16.50 8.69 13.82
CA ASN A 35 16.40 8.25 12.44
C ASN A 35 14.95 7.86 12.07
N GLU A 36 14.64 7.72 10.78
CA GLU A 36 13.26 7.45 10.33
C GLU A 36 12.69 6.15 10.90
N TYR A 37 13.51 5.11 11.05
CA TYR A 37 13.07 3.86 11.66
C TYR A 37 12.63 4.06 13.12
N GLN A 38 13.41 4.79 13.91
CA GLN A 38 13.08 5.11 15.30
C GLN A 38 11.81 5.97 15.40
N LYS A 39 11.63 6.93 14.48
CA LYS A 39 10.40 7.74 14.40
C LYS A 39 9.18 6.88 14.08
N GLN A 40 9.26 6.00 13.07
CA GLN A 40 8.19 5.06 12.72
C GLN A 40 7.82 4.18 13.92
N PHE A 41 8.82 3.63 14.61
CA PHE A 41 8.61 2.80 15.80
C PHE A 41 7.91 3.57 16.92
N GLN A 42 8.36 4.79 17.25
CA GLN A 42 7.75 5.60 18.30
C GLN A 42 6.32 6.04 17.96
N LEU A 43 6.06 6.43 16.70
CA LEU A 43 4.71 6.76 16.23
C LEU A 43 3.78 5.55 16.28
N SER A 44 4.25 4.37 15.86
CA SER A 44 3.45 3.14 15.93
C SER A 44 3.17 2.70 17.35
N PHE A 45 4.13 2.88 18.27
CA PHE A 45 3.90 2.62 19.69
C PHE A 45 2.90 3.61 20.30
N LEU A 46 2.99 4.90 19.95
CA LEU A 46 2.04 5.93 20.39
C LEU A 46 0.62 5.62 19.86
N LEU A 47 0.49 5.30 18.57
CA LEU A 47 -0.78 4.91 17.96
C LEU A 47 -1.38 3.66 18.63
N LEU A 48 -0.56 2.64 18.91
CA LEU A 48 -1.00 1.46 19.65
C LEU A 48 -1.52 1.82 21.05
N THR A 49 -0.85 2.75 21.74
CA THR A 49 -1.26 3.21 23.07
C THR A 49 -2.63 3.85 23.01
N PHE A 50 -2.86 4.77 22.06
CA PHE A 50 -4.17 5.37 21.84
C PHE A 50 -5.26 4.34 21.50
N ILE A 51 -4.96 3.40 20.61
CA ILE A 51 -5.90 2.32 20.27
C ILE A 51 -6.24 1.49 21.50
N ARG A 52 -5.29 1.21 22.40
CA ARG A 52 -5.55 0.43 23.62
C ARG A 52 -6.39 1.19 24.64
N GLU A 53 -6.08 2.47 24.86
CA GLU A 53 -6.75 3.33 25.83
C GLU A 53 -8.19 3.68 25.45
N GLU A 54 -8.51 3.72 24.14
CA GLU A 54 -9.86 4.05 23.69
C GLU A 54 -10.89 3.03 24.20
N SER A 55 -12.01 3.46 24.79
CA SER A 55 -12.99 2.50 25.34
C SER A 55 -13.88 1.89 24.26
N GLU A 56 -14.08 2.63 23.17
CA GLU A 56 -14.96 2.23 22.06
C GLU A 56 -14.25 1.33 21.04
N MET A 57 -15.05 0.57 20.30
CA MET A 57 -14.60 -0.11 19.08
C MET A 57 -14.84 0.78 17.86
N PHE A 58 -14.29 0.39 16.72
CA PHE A 58 -14.32 1.13 15.45
C PHE A 58 -13.54 2.44 15.48
N VAL A 59 -12.25 2.33 15.81
CA VAL A 59 -11.33 3.48 15.91
C VAL A 59 -10.63 3.84 14.59
N LEU A 60 -11.10 3.31 13.45
CA LEU A 60 -10.49 3.59 12.14
C LEU A 60 -10.44 5.09 11.80
N ARG A 61 -11.45 5.87 12.22
CA ARG A 61 -11.49 7.33 11.98
C ARG A 61 -10.42 8.06 12.78
N GLU A 62 -10.25 7.66 14.03
CA GLU A 62 -9.21 8.19 14.92
C GLU A 62 -7.80 7.81 14.44
N VAL A 63 -7.63 6.58 13.93
CA VAL A 63 -6.38 6.13 13.29
C VAL A 63 -6.08 6.93 12.01
N ALA A 64 -7.10 7.18 11.18
CA ALA A 64 -6.95 7.99 9.98
C ALA A 64 -6.55 9.43 10.32
N ASP A 65 -7.22 10.05 11.29
CA ASP A 65 -6.86 11.40 11.75
C ASP A 65 -5.44 11.46 12.35
N PHE A 66 -5.01 10.43 13.07
CA PHE A 66 -3.63 10.33 13.58
C PHE A 66 -2.61 10.35 12.43
N ILE A 67 -2.80 9.50 11.42
CA ILE A 67 -1.90 9.41 10.26
C ILE A 67 -1.89 10.74 9.48
N ASP A 68 -3.06 11.34 9.26
CA ASP A 68 -3.20 12.64 8.61
C ASP A 68 -2.39 13.73 9.36
N ARG A 69 -2.49 13.78 10.70
CA ARG A 69 -1.74 14.76 11.52
C ARG A 69 -0.23 14.53 11.48
N VAL A 70 0.21 13.27 11.47
CA VAL A 70 1.63 12.92 11.32
C VAL A 70 2.19 13.48 10.00
N HIS A 71 1.44 13.34 8.90
CA HIS A 71 1.80 13.91 7.60
C HIS A 71 1.77 15.44 7.61
N GLN A 72 0.72 16.06 8.13
CA GLN A 72 0.60 17.52 8.19
C GLN A 72 1.75 18.18 8.98
N LYS A 73 2.21 17.52 10.05
CA LYS A 73 3.34 17.97 10.87
C LYS A 73 4.71 17.52 10.34
N ASN A 74 4.77 16.76 9.24
CA ASN A 74 5.99 16.18 8.69
C ASN A 74 6.84 15.42 9.73
N LEU A 75 6.19 14.70 10.65
CA LEU A 75 6.89 14.05 11.77
C LEU A 75 7.71 12.83 11.33
N CYS A 76 7.28 12.15 10.26
CA CYS A 76 7.94 10.98 9.70
C CYS A 76 7.65 10.87 8.21
N TYR A 77 8.65 10.45 7.44
CA TYR A 77 8.51 10.23 6.01
C TYR A 77 7.67 8.97 5.75
N GLN A 78 6.55 9.12 5.03
CA GLN A 78 5.68 8.04 4.56
C GLN A 78 5.14 7.12 5.68
N TYR A 79 4.58 7.71 6.75
CA TYR A 79 3.91 6.93 7.79
C TYR A 79 2.50 6.52 7.34
N SER A 80 2.22 5.22 7.28
CA SER A 80 0.95 4.71 6.76
C SER A 80 0.36 3.63 7.66
N ILE A 81 -0.87 3.19 7.36
CA ILE A 81 -1.45 2.03 8.03
C ILE A 81 -0.58 0.77 7.83
N TYR A 82 0.13 0.68 6.70
CA TYR A 82 1.05 -0.42 6.40
C TYR A 82 2.28 -0.40 7.31
N THR A 83 2.78 0.79 7.63
CA THR A 83 3.88 0.97 8.60
C THR A 83 3.46 0.46 9.97
N PHE A 84 2.25 0.84 10.41
CA PHE A 84 1.70 0.38 11.68
C PHE A 84 1.42 -1.13 11.68
N GLU A 85 0.89 -1.67 10.59
CA GLU A 85 0.65 -3.11 10.46
C GLU A 85 1.96 -3.91 10.49
N THR A 86 2.99 -3.41 9.81
CA THR A 86 4.34 -3.99 9.84
C THR A 86 4.91 -3.98 11.26
N PHE A 87 4.72 -2.87 11.98
CA PHE A 87 5.04 -2.76 13.41
C PHE A 87 4.34 -3.87 14.24
N LEU A 88 3.02 -4.03 14.06
CA LEU A 88 2.24 -5.06 14.75
C LEU A 88 2.68 -6.49 14.42
N ASN A 89 3.11 -6.74 13.18
CA ASN A 89 3.45 -8.09 12.70
C ASN A 89 4.90 -8.50 13.04
N HIS A 90 5.84 -7.55 13.07
CA HIS A 90 7.28 -7.87 13.15
C HIS A 90 8.03 -7.28 14.33
N TYR A 91 7.51 -6.22 14.95
CA TYR A 91 8.24 -5.46 15.98
C TYR A 91 7.60 -5.58 17.36
N LEU A 92 6.30 -5.86 17.40
CA LEU A 92 5.57 -6.08 18.63
C LEU A 92 5.50 -7.56 18.94
N ASP A 93 6.01 -7.96 20.11
CA ASP A 93 5.88 -9.34 20.61
C ASP A 93 4.50 -9.55 21.24
N VAL A 94 3.48 -9.68 20.39
CA VAL A 94 2.09 -9.94 20.80
C VAL A 94 1.58 -11.24 20.20
N SER A 95 0.79 -11.98 20.99
CA SER A 95 0.07 -13.16 20.51
C SER A 95 -0.89 -12.82 19.36
N ASP A 96 -1.17 -13.80 18.50
CA ASP A 96 -2.14 -13.66 17.41
C ASP A 96 -3.52 -13.19 17.89
N ARG A 97 -3.92 -13.61 19.08
CA ARG A 97 -5.18 -13.18 19.72
C ARG A 97 -5.19 -11.68 20.03
N GLU A 98 -4.08 -11.16 20.55
CA GLU A 98 -3.97 -9.73 20.88
C GLU A 98 -3.85 -8.88 19.62
N ASN A 99 -3.08 -9.35 18.62
CA ASN A 99 -3.02 -8.72 17.30
C ASN A 99 -4.42 -8.66 16.64
N GLY A 100 -5.16 -9.77 16.69
CA GLY A 100 -6.56 -9.84 16.24
C GLY A 100 -7.48 -8.88 16.98
N LYS A 101 -7.33 -8.71 18.31
CA LYS A 101 -8.10 -7.72 19.07
C LYS A 101 -7.82 -6.29 18.61
N ILE A 102 -6.55 -5.91 18.43
CA ILE A 102 -6.16 -4.58 17.96
C ILE A 102 -6.80 -4.31 16.58
N ARG A 103 -6.65 -5.25 15.64
CA ARG A 103 -7.25 -5.15 14.30
C ARG A 103 -8.78 -5.03 14.37
N SER A 104 -9.42 -5.87 15.17
CA SER A 104 -10.88 -5.83 15.34
C SER A 104 -11.40 -4.54 15.97
N LYS A 105 -10.60 -3.90 16.83
CA LYS A 105 -10.94 -2.62 17.45
C LYS A 105 -10.85 -1.48 16.44
N ILE A 106 -9.85 -1.50 15.56
CA ILE A 106 -9.74 -0.56 14.43
C ILE A 106 -10.92 -0.78 13.48
N SER A 107 -11.15 -2.02 13.03
CA SER A 107 -12.18 -2.34 12.05
C SER A 107 -13.61 -2.28 12.60
N GLY A 108 -13.79 -2.31 13.92
CA GLY A 108 -15.12 -2.31 14.56
C GLY A 108 -15.86 -3.65 14.50
N LYS A 109 -15.15 -4.77 14.27
CA LYS A 109 -15.72 -6.09 14.04
C LYS A 109 -14.89 -7.19 14.73
N GLN A 110 -15.24 -7.50 15.98
CA GLN A 110 -14.59 -8.50 16.85
C GLN A 110 -15.28 -9.87 16.78
N ILE A 111 -15.46 -10.38 15.57
CA ILE A 111 -16.06 -11.70 15.36
C ILE A 111 -14.99 -12.81 15.31
N PRO A 112 -15.35 -14.08 15.54
CA PRO A 112 -14.43 -15.19 15.34
C PRO A 112 -13.87 -15.19 13.91
N ARG A 113 -12.57 -15.44 13.76
CA ARG A 113 -11.89 -15.40 12.46
C ARG A 113 -12.55 -16.32 11.42
N SER A 114 -13.01 -17.49 11.83
CA SER A 114 -13.72 -18.46 10.99
C SER A 114 -14.98 -17.89 10.30
N GLU A 115 -15.58 -16.83 10.82
CA GLU A 115 -16.76 -16.19 10.23
C GLU A 115 -16.44 -15.44 8.95
N TYR A 116 -15.19 -15.01 8.77
CA TYR A 116 -14.72 -14.44 7.52
C TYR A 116 -14.56 -15.48 6.40
N GLN A 117 -14.77 -16.78 6.67
CA GLN A 117 -14.75 -17.85 5.67
C GLN A 117 -15.71 -17.60 4.50
N THR A 118 -16.82 -16.90 4.73
CA THR A 118 -17.78 -16.57 3.68
C THR A 118 -17.23 -15.57 2.64
N LEU A 119 -16.18 -14.82 3.02
CA LEU A 119 -15.50 -13.84 2.17
C LEU A 119 -14.14 -14.36 1.68
N PHE A 120 -13.45 -15.18 2.46
CA PHE A 120 -12.08 -15.62 2.19
C PHE A 120 -11.88 -17.11 2.51
N PRO A 121 -11.06 -17.86 1.77
CA PRO A 121 -10.83 -19.28 2.00
C PRO A 121 -9.81 -19.52 3.13
N ILE A 122 -10.20 -19.25 4.37
CA ILE A 122 -9.34 -19.26 5.57
C ILE A 122 -9.72 -20.36 6.59
N GLY A 123 -10.49 -21.36 6.17
CA GLY A 123 -10.97 -22.46 7.00
C GLY A 123 -9.82 -23.26 7.61
N MET A 124 -10.10 -23.96 8.71
CA MET A 124 -9.09 -24.65 9.52
C MET A 124 -7.97 -23.70 10.02
N ASP A 125 -8.34 -22.44 10.32
CA ASP A 125 -7.44 -21.39 10.81
C ASP A 125 -6.23 -21.12 9.91
N LYS A 126 -6.36 -21.36 8.59
CA LYS A 126 -5.29 -21.13 7.62
C LYS A 126 -4.91 -19.64 7.54
N TYR A 127 -3.61 -19.36 7.60
CA TYR A 127 -3.01 -18.08 7.25
C TYR A 127 -2.24 -18.23 5.93
N TYR A 128 -2.35 -17.24 5.04
CA TYR A 128 -1.56 -17.19 3.81
C TYR A 128 -0.19 -16.57 4.09
N GLU A 129 0.84 -17.08 3.42
CA GLU A 129 2.19 -16.51 3.47
C GLU A 129 2.27 -15.24 2.59
N GLY A 130 3.24 -14.38 2.89
CA GLY A 130 3.44 -13.12 2.16
C GLY A 130 2.34 -12.07 2.41
N PRO A 131 2.29 -11.00 1.59
CA PRO A 131 1.26 -9.98 1.65
C PRO A 131 -0.08 -10.45 1.06
N HIS A 132 -1.16 -9.78 1.46
CA HIS A 132 -2.48 -9.93 0.86
C HIS A 132 -2.94 -8.61 0.23
N PHE A 133 -3.20 -8.60 -1.07
CA PHE A 133 -3.73 -7.44 -1.77
C PHE A 133 -5.25 -7.52 -1.91
N VAL A 134 -5.94 -6.41 -1.74
CA VAL A 134 -7.32 -6.21 -2.19
C VAL A 134 -7.29 -5.10 -3.23
N THR A 135 -7.67 -5.42 -4.46
CA THR A 135 -7.53 -4.48 -5.58
C THR A 135 -8.87 -4.07 -6.18
N ALA A 136 -8.99 -2.79 -6.52
CA ALA A 136 -10.01 -2.28 -7.43
C ALA A 136 -9.60 -2.51 -8.90
N HIS A 137 -10.52 -2.18 -9.81
CA HIS A 137 -10.32 -2.14 -11.26
C HIS A 137 -9.34 -1.04 -11.69
N SER A 138 -8.79 -1.16 -12.90
CA SER A 138 -7.81 -0.24 -13.49
C SER A 138 -8.30 1.21 -13.66
N SER A 139 -9.61 1.39 -13.78
CA SER A 139 -10.32 2.68 -13.80
C SER A 139 -11.38 2.62 -12.71
N PRO A 140 -11.01 2.88 -11.44
CA PRO A 140 -11.91 2.70 -10.31
C PRO A 140 -13.03 3.74 -10.35
N ASP A 141 -14.27 3.28 -10.22
CA ASP A 141 -15.45 4.10 -9.97
C ASP A 141 -15.89 3.95 -8.51
N LEU A 142 -17.05 4.52 -8.16
CA LEU A 142 -17.55 4.43 -6.79
C LEU A 142 -17.84 2.99 -6.37
N ASP A 143 -18.36 2.15 -7.28
CA ASP A 143 -18.73 0.77 -6.99
C ASP A 143 -17.50 -0.06 -6.61
N THR A 144 -16.48 -0.02 -7.47
CA THR A 144 -15.19 -0.68 -7.22
C THR A 144 -14.48 -0.15 -5.98
N LEU A 145 -14.50 1.17 -5.78
CA LEU A 145 -13.83 1.81 -4.65
C LEU A 145 -14.42 1.33 -3.32
N VAL A 146 -15.74 1.35 -3.19
CA VAL A 146 -16.42 0.91 -1.97
C VAL A 146 -16.23 -0.60 -1.77
N ALA A 147 -16.37 -1.39 -2.83
CA ALA A 147 -16.28 -2.83 -2.74
C ALA A 147 -14.88 -3.30 -2.30
N SER A 148 -13.83 -2.69 -2.89
CA SER A 148 -12.43 -2.96 -2.53
C SER A 148 -12.08 -2.46 -1.13
N PHE A 149 -12.60 -1.30 -0.70
CA PHE A 149 -12.37 -0.77 0.64
C PHE A 149 -12.87 -1.70 1.74
N TRP A 150 -14.14 -2.13 1.67
CA TRP A 150 -14.69 -3.05 2.68
C TRP A 150 -14.06 -4.45 2.58
N GLY A 151 -13.70 -4.88 1.36
CA GLY A 151 -12.89 -6.08 1.16
C GLY A 151 -11.55 -6.01 1.90
N TRP A 152 -10.84 -4.89 1.82
CA TRP A 152 -9.58 -4.66 2.53
C TRP A 152 -9.80 -4.62 4.05
N LEU A 153 -10.80 -3.89 4.53
CA LEU A 153 -11.00 -3.74 5.97
C LEU A 153 -11.37 -5.08 6.63
N ASP A 154 -12.21 -5.90 5.97
CA ASP A 154 -12.52 -7.24 6.44
C ASP A 154 -11.30 -8.17 6.33
N ALA A 155 -10.47 -8.06 5.29
CA ALA A 155 -9.22 -8.82 5.17
C ALA A 155 -8.21 -8.46 6.28
N PHE A 156 -8.03 -7.16 6.54
CA PHE A 156 -7.21 -6.63 7.61
C PHE A 156 -7.69 -7.11 8.99
N SER A 157 -9.00 -7.10 9.22
CA SER A 157 -9.63 -7.56 10.47
C SER A 157 -9.47 -9.07 10.68
N ALA A 158 -9.65 -9.85 9.62
CA ALA A 158 -9.50 -11.31 9.65
C ALA A 158 -8.04 -11.76 9.77
N ARG A 159 -7.07 -10.89 9.42
CA ARG A 159 -5.66 -11.23 9.23
C ARG A 159 -5.55 -12.47 8.33
N ILE A 160 -5.89 -12.30 7.05
CA ILE A 160 -5.85 -13.37 6.05
C ILE A 160 -4.43 -13.89 5.86
N SER A 161 -3.45 -12.97 5.85
CA SER A 161 -2.05 -13.30 5.64
C SER A 161 -1.16 -12.97 6.84
N LEU A 162 0.03 -13.57 6.88
CA LEU A 162 1.07 -13.26 7.87
C LEU A 162 1.76 -11.92 7.56
N GLY A 163 1.78 -11.49 6.30
CA GLY A 163 2.28 -10.19 5.87
C GLY A 163 1.25 -9.08 6.03
N CYS A 164 1.48 -7.98 5.31
CA CYS A 164 0.61 -6.80 5.32
C CYS A 164 -0.59 -6.95 4.39
N HIS A 165 -1.70 -6.30 4.76
CA HIS A 165 -2.93 -6.27 3.96
C HIS A 165 -2.99 -4.96 3.19
N VAL A 166 -2.78 -5.02 1.88
CA VAL A 166 -2.62 -3.86 1.00
C VAL A 166 -3.91 -3.57 0.26
N TRP A 167 -4.48 -2.38 0.45
CA TRP A 167 -5.54 -1.88 -0.42
C TRP A 167 -4.93 -1.19 -1.62
N ASN A 168 -5.16 -1.71 -2.82
CA ASN A 168 -4.70 -1.10 -4.06
C ASN A 168 -5.88 -0.51 -4.83
N VAL A 169 -5.77 0.77 -5.16
CA VAL A 169 -6.73 1.52 -5.99
C VAL A 169 -5.97 1.99 -7.23
N PRO A 170 -5.90 1.20 -8.31
CA PRO A 170 -5.09 1.51 -9.48
C PRO A 170 -5.35 2.91 -10.03
N GLY A 171 -4.29 3.72 -10.19
CA GLY A 171 -4.41 5.09 -10.68
C GLY A 171 -4.98 6.11 -9.68
N GLY A 172 -5.26 5.67 -8.45
CA GLY A 172 -5.82 6.47 -7.37
C GLY A 172 -7.35 6.50 -7.37
N PRO A 173 -7.96 7.09 -6.32
CA PRO A 173 -9.42 7.19 -6.23
C PRO A 173 -9.98 8.07 -7.36
N PRO A 174 -11.24 7.84 -7.79
CA PRO A 174 -11.86 8.59 -8.89
C PRO A 174 -11.85 10.09 -8.63
N LYS A 175 -11.40 10.86 -9.64
CA LYS A 175 -11.35 12.32 -9.60
C LYS A 175 -12.73 12.92 -9.91
N GLY A 176 -13.10 14.00 -9.23
CA GLY A 176 -14.35 14.72 -9.51
C GLY A 176 -15.64 14.05 -9.03
N VAL A 177 -15.56 12.90 -8.35
CA VAL A 177 -16.73 12.20 -7.77
C VAL A 177 -17.04 12.78 -6.40
N VAL A 178 -18.22 13.36 -6.25
CA VAL A 178 -18.66 14.08 -5.03
C VAL A 178 -18.79 13.11 -3.84
N GLU A 179 -19.18 11.87 -4.11
CA GLU A 179 -19.36 10.79 -3.14
C GLU A 179 -18.07 10.43 -2.45
N LYS A 180 -16.94 10.48 -3.16
CA LYS A 180 -15.62 10.26 -2.54
C LYS A 180 -15.43 11.19 -1.35
N LYS A 181 -15.77 12.47 -1.52
CA LYS A 181 -15.68 13.45 -0.43
C LYS A 181 -16.62 13.11 0.72
N ILE A 182 -17.89 12.78 0.41
CA ILE A 182 -18.91 12.51 1.44
C ILE A 182 -18.60 11.25 2.24
N LEU A 183 -18.19 10.18 1.56
CA LEU A 183 -18.07 8.85 2.15
C LEU A 183 -16.69 8.59 2.75
N PHE A 184 -15.65 9.22 2.22
CA PHE A 184 -14.29 9.01 2.69
C PHE A 184 -13.68 10.25 3.32
N GLU A 185 -13.63 11.40 2.63
CA GLU A 185 -12.88 12.56 3.13
C GLU A 185 -13.56 13.25 4.33
N ASP A 186 -14.88 13.42 4.29
CA ASP A 186 -15.67 14.01 5.38
C ASP A 186 -15.68 13.08 6.63
N VAL A 187 -15.42 11.77 6.45
CA VAL A 187 -15.46 10.74 7.51
C VAL A 187 -14.09 10.44 8.10
N PHE A 188 -13.07 10.29 7.25
CA PHE A 188 -11.72 9.85 7.64
C PHE A 188 -10.67 10.96 7.53
N GLY A 189 -10.87 11.94 6.64
CA GLY A 189 -9.94 13.04 6.37
C GLY A 189 -9.50 13.11 4.90
N GLU A 190 -9.03 14.29 4.48
CA GLU A 190 -8.64 14.55 3.08
C GLU A 190 -7.44 13.71 2.61
N GLN A 191 -6.55 13.30 3.53
CA GLN A 191 -5.35 12.53 3.21
C GLN A 191 -5.53 11.02 3.42
N PHE A 192 -6.77 10.55 3.64
CA PHE A 192 -7.09 9.15 3.92
C PHE A 192 -6.46 8.19 2.89
N PHE A 193 -6.63 8.46 1.59
CA PHE A 193 -6.09 7.59 0.55
C PHE A 193 -4.55 7.52 0.55
N GLN A 194 -3.86 8.61 0.91
CA GLN A 194 -2.39 8.63 1.01
C GLN A 194 -1.90 7.71 2.15
N GLY A 195 -2.65 7.61 3.24
CA GLY A 195 -2.30 6.77 4.39
C GLY A 195 -2.75 5.31 4.29
N PHE A 196 -3.74 5.00 3.44
CA PHE A 196 -4.44 3.71 3.45
C PHE A 196 -4.48 2.95 2.13
N SER A 197 -4.20 3.58 0.98
CA SER A 197 -4.21 2.90 -0.33
C SER A 197 -2.88 3.05 -1.08
N LYS A 198 -2.49 2.04 -1.86
CA LYS A 198 -1.51 2.18 -2.94
C LYS A 198 -2.23 2.49 -4.25
N ASP A 199 -1.63 3.29 -5.12
CA ASP A 199 -2.19 3.73 -6.41
C ASP A 199 -1.53 3.06 -7.63
N LYS A 200 -0.81 1.96 -7.40
CA LYS A 200 -0.06 1.25 -8.44
C LYS A 200 -1.02 0.66 -9.48
N THR A 201 -0.77 0.97 -10.75
CA THR A 201 -1.54 0.45 -11.90
C THR A 201 -1.30 -1.03 -12.15
N MET A 202 -0.19 -1.57 -11.66
CA MET A 202 0.14 -2.99 -11.67
C MET A 202 0.54 -3.43 -10.26
N LEU A 203 -0.05 -4.52 -9.79
CA LEU A 203 0.35 -5.10 -8.51
C LEU A 203 1.80 -5.55 -8.59
N SER A 204 2.57 -5.21 -7.58
CA SER A 204 3.97 -5.63 -7.44
C SER A 204 4.29 -5.79 -5.97
N ILE A 205 4.98 -6.88 -5.67
CA ILE A 205 5.58 -7.11 -4.35
C ILE A 205 6.89 -6.32 -4.30
N THR A 206 7.12 -5.60 -3.20
CA THR A 206 8.43 -4.99 -2.92
C THR A 206 9.13 -5.72 -1.78
N ALA A 207 10.42 -5.41 -1.56
CA ALA A 207 11.18 -5.99 -0.45
C ALA A 207 10.54 -5.71 0.92
N TYR A 208 9.87 -4.55 1.06
CA TYR A 208 9.08 -4.21 2.25
C TYR A 208 7.94 -5.19 2.52
N ASP A 209 7.34 -5.78 1.48
CA ASP A 209 6.21 -6.70 1.63
C ASP A 209 6.67 -8.14 1.99
N LEU A 210 7.96 -8.48 1.79
CA LEU A 210 8.51 -9.84 1.94
C LEU A 210 9.45 -10.05 3.13
N PHE A 211 10.02 -8.97 3.69
CA PHE A 211 11.04 -9.14 4.71
C PHE A 211 10.48 -9.82 5.97
N THR A 212 11.37 -10.49 6.69
CA THR A 212 11.09 -11.06 7.99
C THR A 212 12.21 -10.76 8.97
N LYS A 213 11.89 -10.75 10.26
CA LYS A 213 12.86 -10.70 11.35
C LYS A 213 13.02 -12.06 12.03
N LYS A 214 12.30 -13.08 11.57
CA LYS A 214 12.40 -14.44 12.12
C LYS A 214 13.79 -15.01 11.83
N GLY A 215 14.50 -15.39 12.89
CA GLY A 215 15.88 -15.89 12.78
C GLY A 215 16.91 -14.82 12.42
N LEU A 216 16.57 -13.53 12.48
CA LEU A 216 17.50 -12.42 12.24
C LEU A 216 18.07 -11.92 13.56
N LYS A 217 19.38 -11.68 13.59
CA LYS A 217 20.06 -10.99 14.68
C LYS A 217 20.86 -9.79 14.15
N PHE A 218 20.67 -8.66 14.84
CA PHE A 218 21.50 -7.48 14.65
C PHE A 218 22.69 -7.56 15.61
N ILE A 219 23.89 -7.53 15.05
CA ILE A 219 25.14 -7.64 15.81
C ILE A 219 25.90 -6.33 15.67
N ASN A 220 26.41 -5.81 16.77
CA ASN A 220 27.24 -4.62 16.74
C ASN A 220 28.63 -4.93 16.17
N GLN A 221 29.21 -4.03 15.39
CA GLN A 221 30.57 -4.19 14.85
C GLN A 221 31.67 -4.41 15.91
N GLU A 222 31.46 -3.93 17.15
CA GLU A 222 32.40 -4.10 18.26
C GLU A 222 32.22 -5.45 18.99
N ALA A 223 31.20 -6.25 18.63
CA ALA A 223 31.02 -7.60 19.16
C ALA A 223 32.12 -8.56 18.70
N LEU A 224 32.30 -9.65 19.47
CA LEU A 224 33.28 -10.69 19.16
C LEU A 224 32.66 -11.81 18.32
N LEU A 225 33.36 -12.25 17.28
CA LEU A 225 33.01 -13.37 16.41
C LEU A 225 32.66 -14.63 17.23
N THR A 226 33.45 -14.94 18.25
CA THR A 226 33.27 -16.12 19.10
C THR A 226 31.94 -16.17 19.85
N GLU A 227 31.29 -15.02 20.05
CA GLU A 227 29.96 -14.95 20.70
C GLU A 227 28.83 -15.36 19.75
N VAL A 228 29.09 -15.33 18.44
CA VAL A 228 28.06 -15.46 17.39
C VAL A 228 28.26 -16.71 16.51
N GLU A 229 29.43 -17.35 16.57
CA GLU A 229 29.82 -18.47 15.70
C GLU A 229 28.98 -19.76 15.81
N ASN A 230 28.19 -19.91 16.87
CA ASN A 230 27.29 -21.06 17.08
C ASN A 230 25.81 -20.72 16.87
N GLU A 231 25.49 -19.52 16.41
CA GLU A 231 24.12 -19.08 16.29
C GLU A 231 23.51 -19.47 14.94
N GLU A 232 22.41 -20.21 14.98
CA GLU A 232 21.59 -20.46 13.80
C GLU A 232 20.79 -19.20 13.44
N GLY A 233 20.93 -18.71 12.21
CA GLY A 233 20.14 -17.58 11.70
C GLY A 233 20.89 -16.66 10.73
N SER A 234 20.21 -15.59 10.33
CA SER A 234 20.78 -14.51 9.52
C SER A 234 21.43 -13.46 10.42
N LEU A 235 22.66 -13.09 10.10
CA LEU A 235 23.44 -12.11 10.86
C LEU A 235 23.58 -10.83 10.05
N VAL A 236 23.18 -9.71 10.64
CA VAL A 236 23.31 -8.38 10.06
C VAL A 236 24.12 -7.52 11.00
N ILE A 237 25.25 -7.01 10.51
CA ILE A 237 26.16 -6.21 11.31
C ILE A 237 25.79 -4.73 11.18
N THR A 238 25.68 -4.06 12.33
CA THR A 238 25.33 -2.65 12.42
C THR A 238 26.34 -1.87 13.25
N GLN A 239 26.34 -0.56 13.07
CA GLN A 239 26.98 0.39 13.99
C GLN A 239 26.17 0.52 15.30
N ASP A 240 26.72 1.26 16.28
CA ASP A 240 26.07 1.55 17.56
C ASP A 240 24.72 2.28 17.40
N ASP A 241 24.57 3.08 16.35
CA ASP A 241 23.36 3.83 16.00
C ASP A 241 22.35 3.03 15.16
N GLY A 242 22.68 1.77 14.84
CA GLY A 242 21.84 0.86 14.05
C GLY A 242 22.02 0.96 12.52
N VAL A 243 22.98 1.75 12.03
CA VAL A 243 23.29 1.81 10.59
C VAL A 243 23.85 0.48 10.10
N TYR A 244 23.31 -0.03 8.99
CA TYR A 244 23.74 -1.25 8.33
C TYR A 244 25.17 -1.12 7.80
N LEU A 245 25.99 -2.13 8.08
CA LEU A 245 27.35 -2.25 7.56
C LEU A 245 27.45 -3.39 6.56
N ALA A 246 27.07 -4.60 6.96
CA ALA A 246 27.20 -5.79 6.12
C ALA A 246 26.35 -6.96 6.63
N ASP A 247 25.97 -7.85 5.73
CA ASP A 247 25.59 -9.22 6.07
C ASP A 247 26.81 -10.03 6.51
N TRP A 248 26.63 -10.99 7.42
CA TRP A 248 27.68 -11.96 7.77
C TRP A 248 27.23 -13.39 7.51
N LYS A 249 27.75 -14.00 6.44
CA LYS A 249 27.32 -15.31 5.94
C LYS A 249 28.38 -16.39 6.20
N GLY A 250 28.00 -17.66 6.07
CA GLY A 250 28.91 -18.79 6.33
C GLY A 250 30.22 -18.75 5.55
N PHE A 251 30.17 -18.34 4.27
CA PHE A 251 31.37 -18.19 3.44
C PHE A 251 32.26 -17.01 3.86
N ASP A 252 31.70 -15.95 4.47
CA ASP A 252 32.48 -14.83 5.00
C ASP A 252 33.28 -15.31 6.22
N SER A 253 32.63 -16.06 7.11
CA SER A 253 33.26 -16.68 8.27
C SER A 253 34.40 -17.63 7.86
N GLU A 254 34.16 -18.51 6.88
CA GLU A 254 35.17 -19.45 6.42
C GLU A 254 36.39 -18.74 5.78
N ASN A 255 36.16 -17.76 4.90
CA ASN A 255 37.25 -17.01 4.26
C ASN A 255 38.06 -16.20 5.28
N TYR A 256 37.39 -15.55 6.24
CA TYR A 256 38.06 -14.81 7.30
C TYR A 256 38.86 -15.73 8.23
N ARG A 257 38.29 -16.87 8.65
CA ARG A 257 38.99 -17.88 9.44
C ARG A 257 40.22 -18.43 8.73
N ARG A 258 40.17 -18.61 7.40
CA ARG A 258 41.34 -19.08 6.62
C ARG A 258 42.50 -18.10 6.72
N ILE A 259 42.26 -16.80 6.55
CA ILE A 259 43.31 -15.76 6.64
C ILE A 259 43.82 -15.63 8.07
N THR A 260 42.92 -15.52 9.05
CA THR A 260 43.32 -15.36 10.46
C THR A 260 44.05 -16.58 11.01
N SER A 261 43.65 -17.79 10.62
CA SER A 261 44.38 -19.02 10.99
C SER A 261 45.79 -19.06 10.40
N ALA A 262 45.99 -18.57 9.18
CA ALA A 262 47.31 -18.47 8.57
C ALA A 262 48.20 -17.49 9.35
N ILE A 263 47.68 -16.32 9.69
CA ILE A 263 48.37 -15.32 10.50
C ILE A 263 48.70 -15.89 11.89
N PHE A 264 47.76 -16.58 12.55
CA PHE A 264 48.02 -17.22 13.83
C PHE A 264 49.04 -18.35 13.75
N SER A 265 49.11 -19.09 12.63
CA SER A 265 50.16 -20.08 12.40
C SER A 265 51.54 -19.43 12.34
N ILE A 266 51.68 -18.34 11.58
CA ILE A 266 52.92 -17.55 11.49
C ILE A 266 53.30 -17.00 12.87
N LEU A 267 52.34 -16.47 13.63
CA LEU A 267 52.59 -15.93 14.97
C LEU A 267 53.00 -17.01 15.98
N ARG A 268 52.44 -18.22 15.90
CA ARG A 268 52.89 -19.35 16.74
C ARG A 268 54.31 -19.79 16.37
N ALA A 269 54.65 -19.81 15.08
CA ALA A 269 56.01 -20.10 14.65
C ALA A 269 56.99 -19.04 15.18
N PHE A 270 56.62 -17.76 15.09
CA PHE A 270 57.37 -16.67 15.70
C PHE A 270 57.53 -16.84 17.21
N GLU A 271 56.46 -17.19 17.93
CA GLU A 271 56.53 -17.43 19.38
C GLU A 271 57.56 -18.51 19.74
N GLY A 272 57.54 -19.63 19.03
CA GLY A 272 58.51 -20.72 19.24
C GLY A 272 59.94 -20.31 18.91
N VAL A 273 60.16 -19.64 17.77
CA VAL A 273 61.49 -19.16 17.36
C VAL A 273 62.03 -18.10 18.31
N PHE A 274 61.19 -17.17 18.77
CA PHE A 274 61.57 -16.12 19.72
C PHE A 274 61.95 -16.70 21.09
N GLN A 275 61.14 -17.62 21.63
CA GLN A 275 61.44 -18.30 22.89
C GLN A 275 62.73 -19.13 22.79
N HIS A 276 62.91 -19.89 21.70
CA HIS A 276 64.13 -20.66 21.47
C HIS A 276 65.36 -19.74 21.33
N GLY A 277 65.24 -18.64 20.59
CA GLY A 277 66.29 -17.65 20.42
C GLY A 277 66.72 -16.99 21.73
N LEU A 278 65.76 -16.69 22.62
CA LEU A 278 66.04 -16.22 23.98
C LEU A 278 66.80 -17.28 24.79
N ILE A 279 66.31 -18.52 24.83
CA ILE A 279 66.98 -19.61 25.56
C ILE A 279 68.40 -19.83 25.03
N GLN A 280 68.56 -19.83 23.71
CA GLN A 280 69.86 -19.98 23.07
C GLN A 280 70.81 -18.83 23.44
N ALA A 281 70.34 -17.59 23.43
CA ALA A 281 71.12 -16.43 23.85
C ALA A 281 71.58 -16.58 25.31
N PHE A 282 70.67 -16.93 26.23
CA PHE A 282 70.99 -17.11 27.65
C PHE A 282 71.74 -18.40 28.00
N SER A 283 71.88 -19.35 27.06
CA SER A 283 72.62 -20.61 27.26
C SER A 283 74.14 -20.49 27.03
N LYS A 284 74.62 -19.35 26.50
CA LYS A 284 76.05 -19.13 26.23
C LYS A 284 76.86 -19.05 27.52
N LYS A 285 78.07 -19.63 27.52
CA LYS A 285 79.01 -19.57 28.67
C LYS A 285 79.41 -18.15 29.07
N THR A 286 79.40 -17.22 28.12
CA THR A 286 79.62 -15.79 28.36
C THR A 286 78.61 -15.03 27.52
N LEU A 287 77.77 -14.21 28.15
CA LEU A 287 76.73 -13.43 27.49
C LEU A 287 76.97 -11.94 27.67
N GLN A 288 76.99 -11.21 26.56
CA GLN A 288 77.06 -9.75 26.55
C GLN A 288 75.68 -9.14 26.31
N LYS A 289 75.42 -7.99 26.94
CA LYS A 289 74.20 -7.19 26.75
C LYS A 289 73.83 -6.99 25.27
N GLU A 290 74.80 -6.64 24.43
CA GLU A 290 74.58 -6.41 23.00
C GLU A 290 74.18 -7.68 22.24
N GLU A 291 74.54 -8.87 22.73
CA GLU A 291 74.11 -10.13 22.10
C GLU A 291 72.64 -10.43 22.38
N VAL A 292 72.13 -10.13 23.58
CA VAL A 292 70.71 -10.28 23.92
C VAL A 292 69.87 -9.23 23.21
N LYS A 293 70.35 -7.98 23.18
CA LYS A 293 69.74 -6.91 22.39
C LYS A 293 69.63 -7.27 20.92
N LYS A 294 70.71 -7.80 20.33
CA LYS A 294 70.73 -8.27 18.94
C LYS A 294 69.77 -9.45 18.72
N ALA A 295 69.70 -10.41 19.64
CA ALA A 295 68.77 -11.54 19.53
C ALA A 295 67.30 -11.08 19.54
N VAL A 296 66.92 -10.22 20.49
CA VAL A 296 65.56 -9.68 20.60
C VAL A 296 65.19 -8.84 19.37
N LEU A 297 66.06 -7.91 18.96
CA LEU A 297 65.79 -7.04 17.82
C LEU A 297 65.76 -7.80 16.50
N ASN A 298 66.65 -8.77 16.28
CA ASN A 298 66.65 -9.56 15.05
C ASN A 298 65.33 -10.30 14.82
N HIS A 299 64.72 -10.84 15.87
CA HIS A 299 63.43 -11.51 15.75
C HIS A 299 62.28 -10.53 15.56
N LEU A 300 62.24 -9.43 16.33
CA LEU A 300 61.18 -8.42 16.22
C LEU A 300 61.22 -7.64 14.89
N GLN A 301 62.41 -7.41 14.35
CA GLN A 301 62.64 -6.69 13.09
C GLN A 301 62.66 -7.62 11.87
N ALA A 302 62.46 -8.92 12.04
CA ALA A 302 62.34 -9.85 10.93
C ALA A 302 61.07 -9.53 10.11
N PRO A 303 61.16 -9.36 8.78
CA PRO A 303 59.99 -9.19 7.94
C PRO A 303 59.12 -10.45 7.93
N ILE A 304 57.83 -10.30 8.21
CA ILE A 304 56.88 -11.43 8.34
C ILE A 304 56.82 -12.23 7.03
N CYS A 305 56.78 -11.55 5.88
CA CYS A 305 56.67 -12.17 4.56
C CYS A 305 57.94 -12.92 4.11
N LYS A 306 59.06 -12.80 4.86
CA LYS A 306 60.32 -13.53 4.61
C LYS A 306 60.52 -14.71 5.56
N THR A 307 59.56 -14.98 6.45
CA THR A 307 59.62 -16.12 7.37
C THR A 307 59.28 -17.43 6.66
N GLU A 308 59.91 -18.53 7.08
CA GLU A 308 59.64 -19.88 6.55
C GLU A 308 58.15 -20.23 6.66
N SER A 309 57.52 -19.96 7.81
CA SER A 309 56.09 -20.19 8.04
C SER A 309 55.15 -19.43 7.09
N PHE A 310 55.60 -18.28 6.54
CA PHE A 310 54.83 -17.57 5.52
C PHE A 310 55.05 -18.17 4.13
N LEU A 311 56.31 -18.50 3.80
CA LEU A 311 56.68 -19.08 2.50
C LEU A 311 56.08 -20.47 2.27
N GLU A 312 55.79 -21.21 3.35
CA GLU A 312 55.09 -22.50 3.30
C GLU A 312 53.58 -22.39 3.01
N LEU A 313 52.97 -21.20 3.14
CA LEU A 313 51.56 -21.01 2.83
C LEU A 313 51.32 -21.15 1.32
N PRO A 314 50.14 -21.61 0.88
CA PRO A 314 49.77 -21.58 -0.54
C PRO A 314 49.85 -20.14 -1.10
N ILE A 315 50.33 -19.99 -2.35
CA ILE A 315 50.55 -18.67 -3.00
C ILE A 315 49.31 -17.75 -2.90
N LYS A 316 48.10 -18.32 -3.09
CA LYS A 316 46.84 -17.57 -2.97
C LYS A 316 46.63 -17.01 -1.55
N LEU A 317 47.01 -17.77 -0.53
CA LEU A 317 46.88 -17.38 0.87
C LEU A 317 47.97 -16.38 1.28
N GLN A 318 49.20 -16.54 0.78
CA GLN A 318 50.25 -15.53 0.92
C GLN A 318 49.77 -14.16 0.43
N HIS A 319 49.22 -14.11 -0.79
CA HIS A 319 48.66 -12.88 -1.35
C HIS A 319 47.51 -12.31 -0.50
N GLN A 320 46.61 -13.15 0.00
CA GLN A 320 45.52 -12.72 0.88
C GLN A 320 46.01 -12.15 2.22
N VAL A 321 47.05 -12.73 2.82
CA VAL A 321 47.66 -12.22 4.05
C VAL A 321 48.34 -10.86 3.80
N VAL A 322 49.03 -10.70 2.67
CA VAL A 322 49.64 -9.41 2.28
C VAL A 322 48.56 -8.33 2.08
N LEU A 323 47.48 -8.64 1.36
CA LEU A 323 46.35 -7.72 1.20
C LEU A 323 45.68 -7.39 2.55
N PHE A 324 45.65 -8.34 3.49
CA PHE A 324 45.16 -8.10 4.83
C PHE A 324 46.01 -7.09 5.58
N PHE A 325 47.34 -7.25 5.54
CA PHE A 325 48.25 -6.29 6.14
C PHE A 325 48.08 -4.89 5.52
N GLU A 326 48.00 -4.81 4.21
CA GLU A 326 47.88 -3.54 3.50
C GLU A 326 46.54 -2.83 3.72
N HIS A 327 45.42 -3.52 3.48
CA HIS A 327 44.12 -2.86 3.35
C HIS A 327 43.22 -3.00 4.59
N VAL A 328 43.52 -3.94 5.49
CA VAL A 328 42.73 -4.14 6.71
C VAL A 328 43.43 -3.56 7.93
N LEU A 329 44.76 -3.75 8.03
CA LEU A 329 45.60 -3.20 9.10
C LEU A 329 46.29 -1.87 8.73
N ASP A 330 46.12 -1.39 7.49
CA ASP A 330 46.71 -0.14 6.99
C ASP A 330 48.26 -0.08 7.08
N LEU A 331 48.93 -1.23 6.89
CA LEU A 331 50.39 -1.33 6.92
C LEU A 331 50.99 -0.95 5.55
N LYS A 332 51.66 0.20 5.48
CA LYS A 332 52.20 0.77 4.23
C LYS A 332 53.34 -0.05 3.61
N GLU A 333 54.13 -0.74 4.42
CA GLU A 333 55.32 -1.49 4.00
C GLU A 333 55.01 -2.98 3.88
N LYS A 334 54.24 -3.36 2.84
CA LYS A 334 53.59 -4.67 2.68
C LYS A 334 54.48 -5.88 2.99
N GLU A 335 55.56 -6.04 2.23
CA GLU A 335 56.47 -7.21 2.28
C GLU A 335 57.59 -7.06 3.30
N GLU A 336 57.86 -5.81 3.71
CA GLU A 336 58.89 -5.47 4.70
C GLU A 336 58.31 -5.27 6.11
N THR A 337 57.00 -5.49 6.30
CA THR A 337 56.35 -5.39 7.60
C THR A 337 57.03 -6.35 8.58
N THR A 338 57.61 -5.79 9.64
CA THR A 338 58.24 -6.56 10.72
C THR A 338 57.22 -6.95 11.79
N PHE A 339 57.55 -7.96 12.62
CA PHE A 339 56.71 -8.33 13.77
C PHE A 339 56.50 -7.15 14.74
N GLU A 340 57.53 -6.32 14.93
CA GLU A 340 57.44 -5.11 15.75
C GLU A 340 56.38 -4.14 15.23
N THR A 341 56.43 -3.82 13.93
CA THR A 341 55.46 -2.91 13.28
C THR A 341 54.05 -3.51 13.33
N PHE A 342 53.91 -4.81 13.08
CA PHE A 342 52.64 -5.52 13.19
C PHE A 342 52.03 -5.41 14.60
N PHE A 343 52.79 -5.74 15.65
CA PHE A 343 52.28 -5.68 17.02
C PHE A 343 51.91 -4.25 17.45
N LYS A 344 52.73 -3.25 17.10
CA LYS A 344 52.42 -1.83 17.35
C LYS A 344 51.08 -1.43 16.74
N THR A 345 50.84 -1.81 15.48
CA THR A 345 49.58 -1.54 14.79
C THR A 345 48.39 -2.23 15.46
N VAL A 346 48.51 -3.50 15.82
CA VAL A 346 47.44 -4.24 16.50
C VAL A 346 47.11 -3.64 17.88
N PHE A 347 48.11 -3.18 18.64
CA PHE A 347 47.85 -2.51 19.94
C PHE A 347 47.20 -1.15 19.81
N ASN A 348 47.47 -0.42 18.72
CA ASN A 348 46.76 0.82 18.43
C ASN A 348 45.28 0.55 18.15
N LEU A 349 44.96 -0.57 17.48
CA LEU A 349 43.58 -0.99 17.23
C LEU A 349 42.84 -1.43 18.50
N ASP A 350 43.52 -1.93 19.54
CA ASP A 350 42.95 -2.22 20.88
C ASP A 350 42.85 -0.96 21.78
N GLY A 351 42.90 0.24 21.20
CA GLY A 351 42.75 1.51 21.93
C GLY A 351 44.04 2.03 22.58
N GLY A 352 45.21 1.60 22.11
CA GLY A 352 46.52 2.19 22.45
C GLY A 352 47.08 1.86 23.84
N LYS A 353 46.29 1.21 24.70
CA LYS A 353 46.64 0.85 26.09
C LYS A 353 47.89 -0.04 26.21
N ASN A 354 48.28 -0.70 25.13
CA ASN A 354 49.31 -1.74 25.10
C ASN A 354 50.54 -1.36 24.27
N SER A 355 50.62 -0.14 23.72
CA SER A 355 51.71 0.32 22.85
C SER A 355 53.08 0.33 23.53
N SER A 356 53.14 0.55 24.85
CA SER A 356 54.36 0.53 25.66
C SER A 356 54.86 -0.88 26.02
N ARG A 357 54.07 -1.94 25.75
CA ARG A 357 54.40 -3.30 26.14
C ARG A 357 55.61 -3.87 25.40
N LEU A 358 55.84 -3.48 24.14
CA LEU A 358 57.02 -3.92 23.40
C LEU A 358 58.32 -3.37 23.98
N ALA A 359 58.28 -2.20 24.64
CA ALA A 359 59.43 -1.65 25.34
C ALA A 359 59.81 -2.46 26.58
N LEU A 360 58.94 -3.35 27.10
CA LEU A 360 59.27 -4.25 28.19
C LEU A 360 60.23 -5.36 27.75
N PHE A 361 60.30 -5.71 26.45
CA PHE A 361 61.38 -6.57 25.96
C PHE A 361 62.74 -5.90 26.06
N ALA A 362 62.80 -4.56 26.07
CA ALA A 362 64.04 -3.84 26.31
C ALA A 362 64.59 -4.08 27.72
N GLN A 363 63.75 -4.43 28.70
CA GLN A 363 64.21 -4.75 30.06
C GLN A 363 65.16 -5.97 30.09
N LEU A 364 65.09 -6.86 29.09
CA LEU A 364 66.01 -7.99 28.93
C LEU A 364 67.45 -7.57 28.63
N TYR A 365 67.68 -6.35 28.13
CA TYR A 365 69.02 -5.81 27.82
C TYR A 365 69.29 -4.42 28.43
N GLU A 366 68.28 -3.72 28.92
CA GLU A 366 68.38 -2.41 29.59
C GLU A 366 68.20 -2.50 31.11
N GLY A 367 67.71 -3.63 31.63
CA GLY A 367 67.52 -3.87 33.06
C GLY A 367 68.81 -4.22 33.82
N ASN A 368 68.67 -4.43 35.13
CA ASN A 368 69.78 -4.68 36.07
C ASN A 368 70.45 -6.07 35.94
N LEU A 369 70.23 -6.79 34.84
CA LEU A 369 70.77 -8.13 34.57
C LEU A 369 72.28 -8.12 34.26
N TYR A 370 72.84 -6.97 33.92
CA TYR A 370 74.24 -6.84 33.48
C TYR A 370 75.06 -6.01 34.46
N GLU A 371 76.36 -6.28 34.53
CA GLU A 371 77.37 -5.44 35.16
C GLU A 371 77.65 -4.19 34.30
N ASP A 372 78.32 -3.18 34.86
CA ASP A 372 78.68 -1.94 34.14
C ASP A 372 79.55 -2.20 32.90
N ASN A 373 80.26 -3.34 32.87
CA ASN A 373 81.06 -3.81 31.75
C ASN A 373 80.24 -4.54 30.65
N GLY A 374 78.93 -4.69 30.83
CA GLY A 374 78.01 -5.33 29.89
C GLY A 374 77.86 -6.86 30.01
N LYS A 375 78.62 -7.52 30.90
CA LYS A 375 78.49 -8.96 31.16
C LYS A 375 77.27 -9.27 32.03
N LEU A 376 76.62 -10.41 31.76
CA LEU A 376 75.51 -10.90 32.57
C LEU A 376 75.95 -11.19 34.02
N LYS A 377 75.23 -10.65 35.01
CA LYS A 377 75.40 -11.01 36.43
C LYS A 377 74.87 -12.42 36.65
N GLU A 378 75.61 -13.28 37.37
CA GLU A 378 75.16 -14.65 37.67
C GLU A 378 74.09 -14.71 38.78
N ASP A 379 72.97 -14.01 38.58
CA ASP A 379 71.79 -14.06 39.43
C ASP A 379 70.70 -14.89 38.75
N ARG A 380 70.74 -16.21 39.01
CA ARG A 380 69.81 -17.17 38.40
C ARG A 380 68.34 -16.81 38.63
N GLN A 381 68.01 -16.31 39.81
CA GLN A 381 66.63 -15.98 40.17
C GLN A 381 66.15 -14.78 39.36
N ASN A 382 66.96 -13.73 39.27
CA ASN A 382 66.62 -12.53 38.50
C ASN A 382 66.57 -12.80 37.00
N ILE A 383 67.53 -13.56 36.44
CA ILE A 383 67.55 -13.95 35.02
C ILE A 383 66.28 -14.74 34.65
N LEU A 384 65.95 -15.79 35.41
CA LEU A 384 64.78 -16.62 35.12
C LEU A 384 63.48 -15.83 35.29
N THR A 385 63.40 -14.93 36.28
CA THR A 385 62.23 -14.04 36.47
C THR A 385 62.04 -13.11 35.27
N GLN A 386 63.11 -12.53 34.73
CA GLN A 386 63.02 -11.64 33.57
C GLN A 386 62.66 -12.39 32.27
N ILE A 387 63.18 -13.61 32.09
CA ILE A 387 62.79 -14.48 30.96
C ILE A 387 61.32 -14.89 31.08
N ASP A 388 60.86 -15.31 32.27
CA ASP A 388 59.46 -15.65 32.52
C ASP A 388 58.53 -14.47 32.26
N GLN A 389 58.91 -13.26 32.71
CA GLN A 389 58.18 -12.03 32.40
C GLN A 389 58.10 -11.76 30.89
N ALA A 390 59.18 -11.97 30.14
CA ALA A 390 59.18 -11.79 28.69
C ALA A 390 58.32 -12.84 27.96
N VAL A 391 58.32 -14.09 28.43
CA VAL A 391 57.46 -15.16 27.90
C VAL A 391 55.98 -14.89 28.22
N ALA A 392 55.66 -14.51 29.45
CA ALA A 392 54.32 -14.13 29.88
C ALA A 392 53.81 -12.90 29.09
N LEU A 393 54.69 -11.94 28.84
CA LEU A 393 54.41 -10.79 28.00
C LEU A 393 54.06 -11.21 26.57
N LEU A 394 54.88 -12.06 25.94
CA LEU A 394 54.63 -12.57 24.59
C LEU A 394 53.28 -13.29 24.50
N LYS A 395 52.94 -14.10 25.52
CA LYS A 395 51.62 -14.75 25.60
C LYS A 395 50.47 -13.74 25.66
N ASN A 396 50.61 -12.69 26.48
CA ASN A 396 49.62 -11.62 26.57
C ASN A 396 49.48 -10.83 25.25
N ILE A 397 50.60 -10.61 24.55
CA ILE A 397 50.60 -10.03 23.20
C ILE A 397 49.77 -10.92 22.26
N MET A 398 50.00 -12.23 22.25
CA MET A 398 49.23 -13.15 21.41
C MET A 398 47.74 -13.19 21.76
N GLU A 399 47.39 -13.13 23.05
CA GLU A 399 46.00 -13.02 23.51
C GLU A 399 45.35 -11.70 23.03
N THR A 400 46.08 -10.59 23.09
CA THR A 400 45.61 -9.29 22.58
C THR A 400 45.38 -9.33 21.07
N VAL A 401 46.31 -9.92 20.31
CA VAL A 401 46.15 -10.09 18.86
C VAL A 401 44.93 -10.94 18.55
N ARG A 402 44.73 -12.06 19.25
CA ARG A 402 43.53 -12.91 19.08
C ARG A 402 42.24 -12.15 19.36
N LYS A 403 42.20 -11.37 20.45
CA LYS A 403 41.03 -10.56 20.81
C LYS A 403 40.70 -9.54 19.71
N VAL A 404 41.70 -8.81 19.21
CA VAL A 404 41.51 -7.82 18.14
C VAL A 404 40.99 -8.50 16.87
N PHE A 405 41.62 -9.60 16.45
CA PHE A 405 41.21 -10.38 15.28
C PHE A 405 39.87 -11.12 15.45
N ALA A 406 39.38 -11.24 16.68
CA ALA A 406 38.04 -11.76 16.94
C ALA A 406 36.94 -10.69 16.78
N SER A 407 37.25 -9.43 16.51
CA SER A 407 36.22 -8.38 16.34
C SER A 407 35.57 -8.37 14.95
N PHE A 408 34.26 -8.09 14.90
CA PHE A 408 33.55 -7.91 13.61
C PHE A 408 34.06 -6.71 12.82
N LYS A 409 34.56 -5.66 13.50
CA LYS A 409 35.17 -4.48 12.88
C LYS A 409 36.27 -4.81 11.86
N LEU A 410 37.20 -5.69 12.22
CA LEU A 410 38.25 -6.15 11.31
C LEU A 410 37.72 -7.12 10.26
N ALA A 411 36.76 -7.96 10.63
CA ALA A 411 36.14 -8.92 9.75
C ALA A 411 35.38 -8.26 8.58
N ILE A 412 34.63 -7.20 8.85
CA ILE A 412 33.93 -6.40 7.83
C ILE A 412 34.92 -5.73 6.89
N ARG A 413 35.98 -5.10 7.43
CA ARG A 413 37.03 -4.50 6.58
C ARG A 413 37.68 -5.52 5.66
N ALA A 414 37.96 -6.72 6.16
CA ALA A 414 38.48 -7.82 5.34
C ALA A 414 37.51 -8.23 4.25
N LYS A 415 36.21 -8.31 4.56
CA LYS A 415 35.15 -8.59 3.60
C LYS A 415 35.12 -7.55 2.47
N GLU A 416 35.11 -6.27 2.81
CA GLU A 416 35.06 -5.16 1.84
C GLU A 416 36.32 -5.09 0.97
N LYS A 417 37.50 -5.20 1.58
CA LYS A 417 38.78 -4.88 0.92
C LYS A 417 39.46 -6.07 0.26
N ILE A 418 39.24 -7.29 0.75
CA ILE A 418 39.94 -8.49 0.27
C ILE A 418 39.00 -9.38 -0.53
N PHE A 419 37.78 -9.61 -0.05
CA PHE A 419 36.84 -10.50 -0.73
C PHE A 419 36.10 -9.79 -1.87
N ALA A 420 36.13 -8.45 -1.89
CA ALA A 420 35.44 -7.61 -2.86
C ALA A 420 33.94 -7.96 -2.98
N SER A 421 33.35 -8.50 -1.90
CA SER A 421 31.92 -8.78 -1.84
C SER A 421 31.19 -7.45 -1.76
N ALA A 422 30.34 -7.20 -2.75
CA ALA A 422 29.57 -5.97 -2.85
C ALA A 422 28.56 -5.85 -1.70
N ASP A 423 27.96 -4.66 -1.58
CA ASP A 423 26.84 -4.43 -0.70
C ASP A 423 25.63 -5.28 -1.15
N GLU A 424 25.37 -6.35 -0.40
CA GLU A 424 24.33 -7.35 -0.68
C GLU A 424 22.95 -6.96 -0.11
N SER A 425 22.71 -5.67 0.14
CA SER A 425 21.40 -5.17 0.57
C SER A 425 20.48 -4.75 -0.59
N VAL A 426 19.18 -4.83 -0.35
CA VAL A 426 18.13 -4.28 -1.23
C VAL A 426 17.40 -3.15 -0.53
N SER A 427 16.90 -2.19 -1.31
CA SER A 427 16.02 -1.15 -0.78
C SER A 427 14.67 -1.75 -0.42
N SER A 428 13.99 -1.22 0.60
CA SER A 428 12.60 -1.58 0.91
C SER A 428 11.64 -1.39 -0.28
N LEU A 429 12.00 -0.51 -1.22
CA LEU A 429 11.25 -0.23 -2.45
C LEU A 429 11.63 -1.12 -3.64
N SER A 430 12.69 -1.93 -3.52
CA SER A 430 13.12 -2.84 -4.59
C SER A 430 12.00 -3.81 -4.97
N ASP A 431 11.79 -4.00 -6.26
CA ASP A 431 10.79 -4.93 -6.79
C ASP A 431 11.30 -6.38 -6.80
N ILE A 432 10.39 -7.31 -7.09
CA ILE A 432 10.71 -8.74 -7.06
C ILE A 432 11.83 -9.15 -8.04
N GLU A 433 11.95 -8.49 -9.19
CA GLU A 433 12.95 -8.82 -10.20
C GLU A 433 14.33 -8.33 -9.76
N GLU A 434 14.40 -7.13 -9.16
CA GLU A 434 15.63 -6.63 -8.53
C GLU A 434 16.07 -7.54 -7.37
N ILE A 435 15.14 -7.98 -6.51
CA ILE A 435 15.44 -8.88 -5.39
C ILE A 435 15.96 -10.23 -5.91
N ARG A 436 15.31 -10.82 -6.91
CA ARG A 436 15.73 -12.10 -7.52
C ARG A 436 17.08 -12.01 -8.20
N SER A 437 17.35 -10.89 -8.88
CA SER A 437 18.65 -10.65 -9.52
C SER A 437 19.78 -10.54 -8.49
N LYS A 438 19.53 -9.84 -7.38
CA LYS A 438 20.54 -9.63 -6.33
C LYS A 438 20.76 -10.84 -5.41
N ILE A 439 19.75 -11.69 -5.18
CA ILE A 439 19.89 -12.78 -4.22
C ILE A 439 20.87 -13.85 -4.69
N GLY A 440 20.93 -14.11 -6.00
CA GLY A 440 21.86 -15.08 -6.60
C GLY A 440 21.92 -16.40 -5.82
N TYR A 441 23.10 -16.73 -5.30
CA TYR A 441 23.37 -17.92 -4.47
C TYR A 441 23.35 -17.64 -2.96
N HIS A 442 23.05 -16.41 -2.55
CA HIS A 442 23.05 -16.05 -1.14
C HIS A 442 21.84 -16.67 -0.42
N PRO A 443 22.02 -17.13 0.84
CA PRO A 443 20.92 -17.69 1.63
C PRO A 443 19.86 -16.65 2.00
N TYR A 444 20.25 -15.36 2.08
CA TYR A 444 19.36 -14.24 2.35
C TYR A 444 19.92 -12.93 1.80
N LEU A 445 19.05 -11.93 1.71
CA LEU A 445 19.37 -10.51 1.47
C LEU A 445 18.84 -9.65 2.62
N THR A 446 19.60 -8.65 3.05
CA THR A 446 19.10 -7.64 3.98
C THR A 446 18.28 -6.59 3.26
N VAL A 447 17.12 -6.27 3.82
CA VAL A 447 16.26 -5.19 3.36
C VAL A 447 16.57 -3.95 4.17
N SER A 448 17.00 -2.88 3.50
CA SER A 448 17.33 -1.61 4.12
C SER A 448 16.35 -0.50 3.71
N LEU A 449 16.01 0.38 4.65
CA LEU A 449 15.38 1.66 4.37
C LEU A 449 16.48 2.62 3.89
N HIS A 450 16.31 3.17 2.68
CA HIS A 450 17.19 4.20 2.13
C HIS A 450 16.56 5.56 2.44
N HIS A 451 17.24 6.37 3.25
CA HIS A 451 16.83 7.75 3.50
C HIS A 451 17.54 8.70 2.50
N GLN A 452 17.22 10.00 2.55
CA GLN A 452 17.94 11.03 1.81
C GLN A 452 19.43 11.12 2.21
N SER A 453 19.81 10.56 3.37
CA SER A 453 21.20 10.29 3.73
C SER A 453 21.68 9.00 3.06
N LYS A 454 22.97 8.91 2.71
CA LYS A 454 23.57 7.67 2.16
C LYS A 454 23.54 6.47 3.14
N GLU A 455 22.99 6.66 4.33
CA GLU A 455 22.91 5.66 5.39
C GLU A 455 21.78 4.68 5.13
N LYS A 456 22.05 3.41 5.46
CA LYS A 456 21.12 2.29 5.29
C LYS A 456 20.68 1.81 6.65
N LEU A 457 19.37 1.72 6.89
CA LEU A 457 18.83 1.17 8.13
C LEU A 457 18.22 -0.20 7.85
N PRO A 458 18.69 -1.28 8.48
CA PRO A 458 18.20 -2.60 8.16
C PRO A 458 16.85 -2.88 8.84
N LEU A 459 15.86 -3.28 8.06
CA LEU A 459 14.50 -3.61 8.51
C LEU A 459 14.35 -5.10 8.84
N GLY A 460 14.96 -5.94 8.01
CA GLY A 460 14.81 -7.39 8.07
C GLY A 460 15.60 -8.09 6.97
N VAL A 461 15.33 -9.37 6.77
CA VAL A 461 15.93 -10.18 5.71
C VAL A 461 14.88 -10.86 4.85
N ILE A 462 15.25 -11.17 3.62
CA ILE A 462 14.49 -12.05 2.72
C ILE A 462 15.33 -13.30 2.48
N TYR A 463 14.79 -14.47 2.81
CA TYR A 463 15.47 -15.75 2.59
C TYR A 463 15.27 -16.26 1.16
N SER A 464 16.27 -16.96 0.62
CA SER A 464 16.23 -17.43 -0.77
C SER A 464 15.19 -18.52 -1.02
N ASN A 465 14.98 -19.41 -0.06
CA ASN A 465 13.94 -20.44 -0.12
C ASN A 465 12.52 -19.85 -0.22
N GLU A 466 12.27 -18.70 0.42
CA GLU A 466 10.99 -17.99 0.35
C GLU A 466 10.76 -17.40 -1.04
N LEU A 467 11.80 -16.83 -1.67
CA LEU A 467 11.70 -16.26 -3.04
C LEU A 467 11.54 -17.30 -4.15
N GLN A 468 11.96 -18.54 -3.90
CA GLN A 468 11.83 -19.65 -4.83
C GLN A 468 10.41 -20.22 -4.88
N LYS A 469 9.54 -19.85 -3.93
CA LYS A 469 8.13 -20.27 -3.95
C LYS A 469 7.44 -19.71 -5.20
N PRO A 470 6.56 -20.50 -5.86
CA PRO A 470 5.83 -20.03 -7.03
C PRO A 470 4.86 -18.90 -6.68
N ILE A 471 4.27 -18.95 -5.49
CA ILE A 471 3.34 -17.96 -4.96
C ILE A 471 4.03 -17.23 -3.79
N LEU A 472 4.07 -15.91 -3.87
CA LEU A 472 4.74 -15.03 -2.90
C LEU A 472 3.74 -14.15 -2.14
N GLY A 473 2.46 -14.19 -2.50
CA GLY A 473 1.39 -13.44 -1.85
C GLY A 473 0.05 -13.76 -2.48
N THR A 474 -1.01 -13.13 -1.97
CA THR A 474 -2.39 -13.43 -2.39
C THR A 474 -3.18 -12.18 -2.75
N VAL A 475 -4.28 -12.34 -3.50
CA VAL A 475 -5.13 -11.26 -3.97
C VAL A 475 -6.61 -11.58 -3.76
N THR A 476 -7.36 -10.57 -3.34
CA THR A 476 -8.82 -10.52 -3.41
C THR A 476 -9.24 -9.53 -4.49
N CYS A 477 -10.05 -9.98 -5.43
CA CYS A 477 -10.67 -9.17 -6.48
C CYS A 477 -12.07 -8.73 -6.04
N ARG A 478 -12.39 -7.46 -6.27
CA ARG A 478 -13.73 -6.88 -6.05
C ARG A 478 -14.18 -6.19 -7.31
N ASP A 479 -15.41 -6.50 -7.73
CA ASP A 479 -16.09 -6.06 -8.94
C ASP A 479 -15.52 -6.60 -10.26
N PHE A 480 -14.19 -6.66 -10.40
CA PHE A 480 -13.54 -7.21 -11.59
C PHE A 480 -12.58 -8.34 -11.25
N THR A 481 -12.80 -9.50 -11.86
CA THR A 481 -11.99 -10.71 -11.65
C THR A 481 -11.13 -11.12 -12.85
N ASN A 482 -11.26 -10.44 -13.98
CA ASN A 482 -10.46 -10.70 -15.17
C ASN A 482 -8.98 -10.38 -14.91
N LYS A 483 -8.09 -11.36 -15.06
CA LYS A 483 -6.64 -11.22 -14.85
C LYS A 483 -5.99 -10.21 -15.80
N GLU A 484 -6.46 -10.11 -17.05
CA GLU A 484 -5.88 -9.18 -18.03
C GLU A 484 -6.17 -7.73 -17.65
N GLU A 485 -7.37 -7.46 -17.13
CA GLU A 485 -7.81 -6.13 -16.71
C GLU A 485 -7.18 -5.72 -15.37
N THR A 486 -7.03 -6.67 -14.45
CA THR A 486 -6.49 -6.44 -13.10
C THR A 486 -4.96 -6.47 -13.04
N LYS A 487 -4.29 -6.91 -14.12
CA LYS A 487 -2.83 -6.97 -14.25
C LYS A 487 -2.13 -7.66 -13.06
N ILE A 488 -2.72 -8.75 -12.58
CA ILE A 488 -2.21 -9.52 -11.43
C ILE A 488 -1.03 -10.39 -11.90
N PRO A 489 0.19 -10.23 -11.34
CA PRO A 489 1.35 -11.06 -11.66
C PRO A 489 1.16 -12.54 -11.30
N SER A 490 1.89 -13.43 -11.96
CA SER A 490 1.81 -14.88 -11.75
C SER A 490 2.25 -15.36 -10.37
N TYR A 491 3.09 -14.60 -9.68
CA TYR A 491 3.52 -14.89 -8.31
C TYR A 491 2.52 -14.46 -7.23
N LEU A 492 1.39 -13.86 -7.64
CA LEU A 492 0.28 -13.53 -6.77
C LEU A 492 -0.91 -14.44 -7.06
N GLU A 493 -1.41 -15.10 -6.03
CA GLU A 493 -2.53 -16.02 -6.18
C GLU A 493 -3.87 -15.37 -5.82
N VAL A 494 -4.85 -15.46 -6.71
CA VAL A 494 -6.20 -14.97 -6.42
C VAL A 494 -6.95 -16.00 -5.58
N ILE A 495 -7.33 -15.62 -4.36
CA ILE A 495 -7.99 -16.50 -3.38
C ILE A 495 -9.44 -16.09 -3.09
N SER A 496 -9.84 -14.88 -3.45
CA SER A 496 -11.23 -14.42 -3.29
C SER A 496 -11.63 -13.53 -4.46
N GLY A 497 -12.86 -13.69 -4.93
CA GLY A 497 -13.44 -12.92 -6.02
C GLY A 497 -14.91 -12.62 -5.76
N LEU A 498 -15.32 -11.39 -6.04
CA LEU A 498 -16.73 -11.00 -6.10
C LEU A 498 -16.90 -10.17 -7.37
N ASP A 499 -17.82 -10.59 -8.23
CA ASP A 499 -18.00 -10.02 -9.56
C ASP A 499 -19.46 -10.16 -10.02
N HIS A 500 -19.94 -9.19 -10.80
CA HIS A 500 -21.25 -9.20 -11.46
C HIS A 500 -21.16 -9.04 -12.99
N HIS A 501 -19.94 -8.94 -13.52
CA HIS A 501 -19.57 -8.89 -14.92
C HIS A 501 -19.25 -10.29 -15.48
N LYS A 502 -18.68 -10.34 -16.69
CA LYS A 502 -18.14 -11.57 -17.28
C LYS A 502 -16.79 -11.90 -16.64
N MET A 503 -16.72 -13.08 -16.04
CA MET A 503 -15.54 -13.55 -15.33
C MET A 503 -14.64 -14.44 -16.19
N ALA A 504 -13.32 -14.31 -16.01
CA ALA A 504 -12.32 -15.28 -16.41
C ALA A 504 -11.25 -15.40 -15.31
N MET A 505 -11.27 -16.51 -14.55
CA MET A 505 -10.36 -16.75 -13.42
C MET A 505 -9.75 -18.15 -13.44
N SER A 506 -8.51 -18.23 -12.96
CA SER A 506 -7.81 -19.49 -12.63
C SER A 506 -7.03 -19.31 -11.33
N SER A 507 -7.09 -20.29 -10.43
CA SER A 507 -6.34 -20.31 -9.18
C SER A 507 -5.82 -21.73 -8.92
N GLN A 508 -4.65 -21.86 -8.29
CA GLN A 508 -4.10 -23.16 -7.91
C GLN A 508 -4.53 -23.56 -6.48
N SER A 509 -4.98 -22.58 -5.69
CA SER A 509 -5.52 -22.72 -4.35
C SER A 509 -7.05 -22.74 -4.32
N PRO A 510 -7.65 -23.32 -3.26
CA PRO A 510 -9.07 -23.13 -2.96
C PRO A 510 -9.43 -21.64 -2.91
N MET A 511 -10.53 -21.28 -3.58
CA MET A 511 -10.98 -19.90 -3.73
C MET A 511 -12.41 -19.71 -3.22
N THR A 512 -12.69 -18.56 -2.63
CA THR A 512 -14.06 -18.10 -2.37
C THR A 512 -14.53 -17.21 -3.53
N LEU A 513 -15.60 -17.60 -4.21
CA LEU A 513 -16.12 -16.87 -5.37
C LEU A 513 -17.61 -16.57 -5.19
N LYS A 514 -18.00 -15.31 -5.40
CA LYS A 514 -19.38 -14.85 -5.32
C LYS A 514 -19.75 -14.17 -6.63
N LEU A 515 -20.73 -14.75 -7.33
CA LEU A 515 -21.20 -14.28 -8.62
C LEU A 515 -22.71 -14.24 -8.60
N MET A 516 -23.26 -13.16 -9.12
CA MET A 516 -24.69 -13.03 -9.27
C MET A 516 -25.00 -12.02 -10.36
N ASP A 517 -26.11 -12.23 -11.04
CA ASP A 517 -26.66 -11.23 -11.96
C ASP A 517 -27.27 -10.10 -11.13
N VAL A 518 -26.44 -9.13 -10.78
CA VAL A 518 -26.80 -7.89 -10.10
C VAL A 518 -26.16 -6.73 -10.85
N GLN A 519 -26.63 -5.53 -10.55
CA GLN A 519 -26.14 -4.34 -11.23
C GLN A 519 -25.02 -3.62 -10.47
N SER A 520 -24.64 -4.07 -9.27
CA SER A 520 -23.53 -3.51 -8.48
C SER A 520 -22.88 -4.61 -7.65
N ALA A 521 -21.54 -4.60 -7.56
CA ALA A 521 -20.78 -5.49 -6.69
C ALA A 521 -21.14 -5.29 -5.20
N ASN A 522 -21.58 -4.09 -4.83
CA ASN A 522 -21.97 -3.78 -3.45
C ASN A 522 -23.31 -4.41 -3.05
N THR A 523 -24.17 -4.81 -3.99
CA THR A 523 -25.34 -5.67 -3.69
C THR A 523 -24.88 -7.02 -3.11
N LEU A 524 -23.87 -7.65 -3.72
CA LEU A 524 -23.30 -8.91 -3.25
C LEU A 524 -22.61 -8.77 -1.90
N LEU A 525 -21.84 -7.70 -1.70
CA LEU A 525 -21.18 -7.44 -0.41
C LEU A 525 -22.18 -7.18 0.71
N ALA A 526 -23.24 -6.41 0.44
CA ALA A 526 -24.30 -6.15 1.40
C ALA A 526 -24.97 -7.43 1.88
N LEU A 527 -25.28 -8.36 0.97
CA LEU A 527 -25.90 -9.64 1.32
C LEU A 527 -24.98 -10.51 2.20
N GLU A 528 -23.67 -10.50 1.96
CA GLU A 528 -22.71 -11.19 2.82
C GLU A 528 -22.54 -10.49 4.18
N ALA A 529 -22.53 -9.15 4.19
CA ALA A 529 -22.51 -8.36 5.41
C ALA A 529 -23.75 -8.64 6.27
N PHE A 530 -24.95 -8.77 5.68
CA PHE A 530 -26.17 -9.11 6.42
C PHE A 530 -26.04 -10.43 7.18
N LYS A 531 -25.53 -11.47 6.52
CA LYS A 531 -25.34 -12.80 7.14
C LYS A 531 -24.44 -12.74 8.37
N ILE A 532 -23.40 -11.92 8.32
CA ILE A 532 -22.48 -11.73 9.44
C ILE A 532 -23.13 -10.84 10.51
N ASN A 533 -23.66 -9.68 10.11
CA ASN A 533 -24.19 -8.68 11.03
C ASN A 533 -25.42 -9.21 11.80
N ASP A 534 -26.29 -9.99 11.16
CA ASP A 534 -27.44 -10.62 11.83
C ASP A 534 -27.06 -11.61 12.92
N ARG A 535 -25.84 -12.15 12.91
CA ARG A 535 -25.36 -13.13 13.89
C ARG A 535 -24.60 -12.50 15.04
N PHE A 536 -24.06 -11.31 14.86
CA PHE A 536 -23.07 -10.72 15.76
C PHE A 536 -23.37 -9.29 16.21
N SER A 537 -24.35 -8.65 15.57
CA SER A 537 -24.84 -7.33 15.95
C SER A 537 -26.06 -7.43 16.83
N PHE A 538 -26.18 -6.49 17.77
CA PHE A 538 -27.44 -6.21 18.48
C PHE A 538 -28.16 -5.00 17.88
N GLY A 539 -27.62 -4.44 16.79
CA GLY A 539 -28.01 -3.22 16.10
C GLY A 539 -28.40 -2.07 17.03
N GLY A 540 -27.49 -1.77 17.95
CA GLY A 540 -27.57 -0.61 18.85
C GLY A 540 -28.55 -0.76 20.01
N MET A 541 -29.11 -1.95 20.23
CA MET A 541 -30.05 -2.23 21.33
C MET A 541 -29.41 -3.07 22.42
N ASP A 542 -29.86 -2.88 23.67
CA ASP A 542 -29.56 -3.75 24.80
C ASP A 542 -30.66 -4.81 24.99
N ALA A 543 -30.44 -5.72 25.94
CA ALA A 543 -31.35 -6.84 26.20
C ALA A 543 -32.74 -6.37 26.62
N GLU A 544 -32.81 -5.38 27.51
CA GLU A 544 -34.06 -4.84 28.04
C GLU A 544 -34.89 -4.21 26.92
N LYS A 545 -34.23 -3.46 26.02
CA LYS A 545 -34.90 -2.82 24.90
C LYS A 545 -35.45 -3.84 23.91
N ILE A 546 -34.71 -4.91 23.62
CA ILE A 546 -35.19 -5.98 22.74
C ILE A 546 -36.41 -6.68 23.35
N ASP A 547 -36.38 -7.01 24.65
CA ASP A 547 -37.51 -7.63 25.32
C ASP A 547 -38.74 -6.72 25.36
N GLN A 548 -38.54 -5.42 25.58
CA GLN A 548 -39.60 -4.43 25.47
C GLN A 548 -40.23 -4.46 24.07
N LEU A 549 -39.41 -4.42 23.01
CA LEU A 549 -39.88 -4.38 21.63
C LEU A 549 -40.59 -5.68 21.20
N ILE A 550 -40.14 -6.84 21.67
CA ILE A 550 -40.83 -8.12 21.43
C ILE A 550 -42.23 -8.07 22.02
N ASN A 551 -42.35 -7.62 23.27
CA ASN A 551 -43.65 -7.52 23.95
C ASN A 551 -44.56 -6.48 23.31
N GLU A 552 -44.02 -5.36 22.84
CA GLU A 552 -44.77 -4.35 22.10
C GLU A 552 -45.28 -4.89 20.76
N GLU A 553 -44.42 -5.60 20.01
CA GLU A 553 -44.77 -6.11 18.70
C GLU A 553 -45.81 -7.22 18.80
N MET A 554 -45.64 -8.19 19.71
CA MET A 554 -46.59 -9.29 19.94
C MET A 554 -47.99 -8.82 20.38
N LYS A 555 -48.12 -7.61 20.92
CA LYS A 555 -49.42 -7.01 21.30
C LYS A 555 -50.17 -6.40 20.13
N LYS A 556 -49.53 -6.22 18.98
CA LYS A 556 -50.17 -5.66 17.78
C LYS A 556 -51.01 -6.74 17.10
N THR A 557 -52.22 -6.37 16.69
CA THR A 557 -53.12 -7.22 15.89
C THR A 557 -52.49 -7.62 14.56
N ASP A 558 -51.71 -6.72 13.94
CA ASP A 558 -50.98 -6.94 12.70
C ASP A 558 -49.46 -7.02 12.97
N SER A 559 -49.06 -7.94 13.85
CA SER A 559 -47.65 -8.15 14.19
C SER A 559 -46.83 -8.50 12.95
N SER A 560 -45.76 -7.75 12.66
CA SER A 560 -44.84 -8.14 11.58
C SER A 560 -43.98 -9.32 12.02
N LEU A 561 -44.20 -10.48 11.39
CA LEU A 561 -43.39 -11.69 11.62
C LEU A 561 -41.91 -11.45 11.29
N SER A 562 -41.61 -10.60 10.30
CA SER A 562 -40.24 -10.26 9.91
C SER A 562 -39.50 -9.52 11.04
N ILE A 563 -40.19 -8.56 11.69
CA ILE A 563 -39.67 -7.80 12.83
C ILE A 563 -39.45 -8.71 14.03
N LEU A 564 -40.45 -9.54 14.36
CA LEU A 564 -40.35 -10.50 15.45
C LEU A 564 -39.18 -11.48 15.24
N GLN A 565 -39.01 -12.02 14.03
CA GLN A 565 -37.90 -12.92 13.70
C GLN A 565 -36.54 -12.26 13.97
N LYS A 566 -36.35 -11.01 13.54
CA LYS A 566 -35.11 -10.26 13.77
C LYS A 566 -34.89 -9.98 15.25
N LEU A 567 -35.92 -9.57 15.99
CA LEU A 567 -35.83 -9.33 17.43
C LEU A 567 -35.49 -10.61 18.20
N PHE A 568 -36.11 -11.74 17.87
CA PHE A 568 -35.78 -13.03 18.46
C PHE A 568 -34.35 -13.46 18.12
N GLN A 569 -33.90 -13.26 16.88
CA GLN A 569 -32.51 -13.54 16.50
C GLN A 569 -31.52 -12.70 17.32
N ARG A 570 -31.78 -11.40 17.49
CA ARG A 570 -30.93 -10.55 18.33
C ARG A 570 -30.97 -10.96 19.80
N LYS A 571 -32.13 -11.35 20.33
CA LYS A 571 -32.26 -11.89 21.69
C LYS A 571 -31.41 -13.15 21.87
N MET A 572 -31.45 -14.08 20.91
CA MET A 572 -30.59 -15.26 20.88
C MET A 572 -29.10 -14.88 20.83
N ASN A 573 -28.74 -13.86 20.04
CA ASN A 573 -27.37 -13.38 19.96
C ASN A 573 -26.89 -12.79 21.29
N ILE A 574 -27.69 -11.99 21.99
CA ILE A 574 -27.35 -11.45 23.32
C ILE A 574 -27.19 -12.56 24.36
N GLN A 575 -28.05 -13.58 24.31
CA GLN A 575 -27.93 -14.73 25.22
C GLN A 575 -26.63 -15.51 24.97
N LYS A 576 -26.23 -15.63 23.70
CA LYS A 576 -25.00 -16.32 23.30
C LYS A 576 -23.75 -15.48 23.55
N TYR A 577 -23.81 -14.18 23.28
CA TYR A 577 -22.71 -13.23 23.31
C TYR A 577 -23.06 -12.10 24.28
N LYS A 578 -22.28 -11.93 25.35
CA LYS A 578 -22.56 -10.93 26.40
C LYS A 578 -22.50 -9.48 25.91
N SER A 579 -21.88 -9.23 24.76
CA SER A 579 -21.69 -7.90 24.16
C SER A 579 -21.73 -7.99 22.64
N SER A 580 -22.14 -6.90 21.98
CA SER A 580 -22.17 -6.84 20.51
C SER A 580 -20.75 -6.95 19.99
N LEU A 581 -20.51 -7.86 19.05
CA LEU A 581 -19.19 -8.06 18.45
C LEU A 581 -18.97 -7.13 17.25
N ILE A 582 -20.02 -6.43 16.80
CA ILE A 582 -19.95 -5.44 15.73
C ILE A 582 -20.42 -4.10 16.26
N HIS A 583 -19.64 -3.06 15.99
CA HIS A 583 -19.94 -1.71 16.43
C HIS A 583 -21.03 -1.07 15.56
N PRO A 584 -22.10 -0.46 16.12
CA PRO A 584 -23.20 0.08 15.34
C PRO A 584 -22.79 1.14 14.31
N GLN A 585 -21.84 2.02 14.65
CA GLN A 585 -21.37 3.06 13.71
C GLN A 585 -20.62 2.47 12.51
N ARG A 586 -19.96 1.31 12.70
CA ARG A 586 -19.31 0.59 11.60
C ARG A 586 -20.33 -0.01 10.63
N GLU A 587 -21.44 -0.53 11.13
CA GLU A 587 -22.54 -1.00 10.28
C GLU A 587 -23.24 0.14 9.55
N ILE A 588 -23.51 1.26 10.25
CA ILE A 588 -24.10 2.46 9.64
C ILE A 588 -23.25 2.92 8.45
N LEU A 589 -21.92 3.05 8.63
CA LEU A 589 -21.04 3.50 7.57
C LEU A 589 -21.00 2.53 6.39
N GLU A 590 -20.93 1.22 6.66
CA GLU A 590 -20.95 0.20 5.60
C GLU A 590 -22.25 0.22 4.80
N TYR A 591 -23.40 0.23 5.47
CA TYR A 591 -24.68 0.25 4.75
C TYR A 591 -24.86 1.55 3.97
N LEU A 592 -24.42 2.70 4.49
CA LEU A 592 -24.40 3.95 3.73
C LEU A 592 -23.54 3.83 2.48
N HIS A 593 -22.31 3.32 2.61
CA HIS A 593 -21.41 3.09 1.49
C HIS A 593 -22.06 2.19 0.42
N PHE A 594 -22.67 1.08 0.82
CA PHE A 594 -23.36 0.17 -0.10
C PHE A 594 -24.55 0.82 -0.80
N ILE A 595 -25.40 1.55 -0.07
CA ILE A 595 -26.54 2.27 -0.66
C ILE A 595 -26.03 3.20 -1.76
N PHE A 596 -25.02 4.02 -1.48
CA PHE A 596 -24.55 5.01 -2.43
C PHE A 596 -23.84 4.41 -3.64
N ALA A 597 -23.04 3.35 -3.44
CA ALA A 597 -22.44 2.62 -4.54
C ALA A 597 -23.50 1.99 -5.47
N ILE A 598 -24.51 1.32 -4.89
CA ILE A 598 -25.60 0.72 -5.66
C ILE A 598 -26.38 1.80 -6.42
N LEU A 599 -26.71 2.92 -5.80
CA LEU A 599 -27.44 4.01 -6.46
C LEU A 599 -26.66 4.62 -7.63
N ASP A 600 -25.34 4.69 -7.56
CA ASP A 600 -24.49 5.21 -8.61
C ASP A 600 -24.45 4.27 -9.82
N ASP A 601 -24.17 2.98 -9.60
CA ASP A 601 -23.97 2.02 -10.70
C ASP A 601 -25.30 1.58 -11.37
N THR A 602 -26.38 1.51 -10.58
CA THR A 602 -27.73 1.25 -11.09
C THR A 602 -28.37 2.44 -11.82
N ASP A 603 -27.70 3.61 -11.82
CA ASP A 603 -28.25 4.88 -12.30
C ASP A 603 -29.63 5.15 -11.68
N LEU A 604 -29.65 5.28 -10.34
CA LEU A 604 -30.85 5.44 -9.51
C LEU A 604 -31.87 4.31 -9.68
N LEU A 605 -31.43 3.06 -9.59
CA LEU A 605 -32.30 1.89 -9.74
C LEU A 605 -33.04 1.82 -11.09
N SER A 606 -32.57 2.51 -12.12
CA SER A 606 -33.17 2.46 -13.46
C SER A 606 -32.87 1.13 -14.17
N LYS A 607 -31.72 0.54 -13.85
CA LYS A 607 -31.35 -0.84 -14.19
C LYS A 607 -31.19 -1.60 -12.90
N VAL A 608 -32.10 -2.52 -12.67
CA VAL A 608 -32.12 -3.34 -11.45
C VAL A 608 -32.67 -4.71 -11.74
N THR A 609 -32.16 -5.66 -10.97
CA THR A 609 -32.74 -6.98 -10.81
C THR A 609 -33.67 -7.00 -9.60
N MET A 610 -34.39 -8.11 -9.41
CA MET A 610 -35.17 -8.35 -8.19
C MET A 610 -34.28 -8.30 -6.94
N ILE A 611 -33.04 -8.80 -7.04
CA ILE A 611 -32.14 -8.90 -5.90
C ILE A 611 -31.61 -7.52 -5.50
N ASP A 612 -31.36 -6.64 -6.47
CA ASP A 612 -30.93 -5.26 -6.20
C ASP A 612 -31.97 -4.49 -5.38
N VAL A 613 -33.26 -4.57 -5.76
CA VAL A 613 -34.34 -3.86 -5.04
C VAL A 613 -34.62 -4.46 -3.66
N GLU A 614 -34.54 -5.78 -3.50
CA GLU A 614 -34.70 -6.43 -2.19
C GLU A 614 -33.53 -6.13 -1.25
N CYS A 615 -32.31 -6.10 -1.77
CA CYS A 615 -31.12 -5.71 -1.03
C CYS A 615 -31.22 -4.24 -0.60
N MET A 616 -31.60 -3.33 -1.51
CA MET A 616 -31.77 -1.91 -1.20
C MET A 616 -32.85 -1.68 -0.12
N ALA A 617 -34.00 -2.35 -0.21
CA ALA A 617 -35.03 -2.29 0.83
C ALA A 617 -34.48 -2.77 2.19
N SER A 618 -33.72 -3.86 2.19
CA SER A 618 -33.08 -4.38 3.39
C SER A 618 -32.07 -3.40 3.97
N LEU A 619 -31.24 -2.76 3.15
CA LEU A 619 -30.29 -1.71 3.58
C LEU A 619 -31.01 -0.55 4.25
N VAL A 620 -32.06 -0.01 3.61
CA VAL A 620 -32.84 1.12 4.15
C VAL A 620 -33.50 0.76 5.49
N ASN A 621 -34.14 -0.42 5.57
CA ASN A 621 -34.77 -0.89 6.81
C ASN A 621 -33.76 -1.11 7.94
N ARG A 622 -32.59 -1.70 7.63
CA ARG A 622 -31.52 -1.93 8.62
C ARG A 622 -30.90 -0.64 9.12
N LEU A 623 -30.60 0.29 8.21
CA LEU A 623 -30.04 1.59 8.56
C LEU A 623 -31.01 2.39 9.42
N ARG A 624 -32.31 2.36 9.08
CA ARG A 624 -33.36 2.95 9.90
C ARG A 624 -33.46 2.31 11.27
N SER A 625 -33.35 0.99 11.32
CA SER A 625 -33.41 0.26 12.59
C SER A 625 -32.22 0.59 13.51
N LEU A 626 -31.03 0.74 12.93
CA LEU A 626 -29.82 1.20 13.65
C LEU A 626 -29.97 2.63 14.16
N GLN A 627 -30.49 3.55 13.33
CA GLN A 627 -30.70 4.94 13.71
C GLN A 627 -31.67 5.09 14.88
N LEU A 628 -32.79 4.35 14.84
CA LEU A 628 -33.83 4.42 15.86
C LEU A 628 -33.54 3.52 17.08
N LYS A 629 -32.51 2.67 17.01
CA LYS A 629 -32.27 1.59 17.98
C LYS A 629 -33.55 0.78 18.24
N LYS A 630 -34.24 0.43 17.15
CA LYS A 630 -35.52 -0.28 17.13
C LYS A 630 -35.67 -0.99 15.79
N GLU A 631 -36.11 -2.24 15.78
CA GLU A 631 -36.44 -2.92 14.52
C GLU A 631 -37.66 -2.28 13.86
N VAL A 632 -37.50 -1.84 12.62
CA VAL A 632 -38.54 -1.23 11.80
C VAL A 632 -38.44 -1.67 10.35
N GLU A 633 -39.59 -1.66 9.68
CA GLU A 633 -39.72 -1.95 8.26
C GLU A 633 -40.44 -0.75 7.61
N VAL A 634 -39.64 0.15 7.02
CA VAL A 634 -40.10 1.38 6.35
C VAL A 634 -40.31 1.19 4.85
N VAL A 635 -39.78 0.10 4.30
CA VAL A 635 -40.01 -0.35 2.92
C VAL A 635 -40.32 -1.85 2.95
N HIS A 636 -41.43 -2.24 2.32
CA HIS A 636 -41.78 -3.64 2.07
C HIS A 636 -42.49 -3.76 0.71
N PHE A 637 -42.52 -4.96 0.16
CA PHE A 637 -43.07 -5.25 -1.18
C PHE A 637 -44.19 -6.28 -1.17
N ASP A 638 -44.81 -6.53 -0.02
CA ASP A 638 -45.88 -7.55 0.12
C ASP A 638 -47.14 -7.21 -0.69
N ASP A 639 -47.28 -5.95 -1.09
CA ASP A 639 -48.31 -5.43 -1.99
C ASP A 639 -47.99 -5.65 -3.48
N LEU A 640 -46.79 -6.11 -3.83
CA LEU A 640 -46.35 -6.33 -5.20
C LEU A 640 -46.24 -7.82 -5.51
N ASN A 641 -46.72 -8.23 -6.69
CA ASN A 641 -46.55 -9.60 -7.16
C ASN A 641 -45.10 -9.84 -7.64
N ARG A 642 -44.35 -10.70 -6.97
CA ARG A 642 -42.96 -11.06 -7.31
C ARG A 642 -42.84 -11.83 -8.63
N GLU A 643 -43.91 -12.47 -9.08
CA GLU A 643 -43.92 -13.21 -10.35
C GLU A 643 -44.12 -12.28 -11.57
N ASP A 644 -44.48 -11.01 -11.34
CA ASP A 644 -44.65 -10.04 -12.41
C ASP A 644 -43.27 -9.62 -12.97
N PRO A 645 -43.01 -9.75 -14.29
CA PRO A 645 -41.75 -9.30 -14.90
C PRO A 645 -41.46 -7.79 -14.72
N SER A 646 -42.48 -6.99 -14.40
CA SER A 646 -42.36 -5.57 -14.09
C SER A 646 -42.06 -5.28 -12.61
N PHE A 647 -42.03 -6.31 -11.75
CA PHE A 647 -41.75 -6.20 -10.33
C PHE A 647 -40.51 -5.34 -10.01
N PRO A 648 -39.32 -5.57 -10.61
CA PRO A 648 -38.14 -4.78 -10.26
C PRO A 648 -38.34 -3.28 -10.50
N LYS A 649 -39.04 -2.91 -11.58
CA LYS A 649 -39.34 -1.51 -11.90
C LYS A 649 -40.34 -0.90 -10.93
N MET A 650 -41.38 -1.65 -10.56
CA MET A 650 -42.39 -1.18 -9.60
C MET A 650 -41.80 -1.04 -8.20
N ALA A 651 -41.00 -2.01 -7.77
CA ALA A 651 -40.29 -2.00 -6.49
C ALA A 651 -39.25 -0.86 -6.42
N ALA A 652 -38.46 -0.66 -7.48
CA ALA A 652 -37.53 0.47 -7.59
C ALA A 652 -38.27 1.82 -7.50
N LYS A 653 -39.40 1.97 -8.19
CA LYS A 653 -40.22 3.17 -8.07
C LYS A 653 -40.67 3.39 -6.63
N LYS A 654 -41.21 2.35 -5.97
CA LYS A 654 -41.64 2.44 -4.56
C LYS A 654 -40.48 2.81 -3.62
N LEU A 655 -39.29 2.27 -3.85
CA LEU A 655 -38.07 2.60 -3.11
C LEU A 655 -37.69 4.07 -3.27
N LEU A 656 -37.59 4.56 -4.50
CA LEU A 656 -37.22 5.95 -4.79
C LEU A 656 -38.24 6.95 -4.24
N GLN A 657 -39.51 6.56 -4.16
CA GLN A 657 -40.57 7.37 -3.58
C GLN A 657 -40.66 7.26 -2.04
N ASN A 658 -39.77 6.50 -1.39
CA ASN A 658 -39.74 6.38 0.06
C ASN A 658 -39.00 7.57 0.69
N ASP A 659 -39.62 8.21 1.68
CA ASP A 659 -39.06 9.38 2.38
C ASP A 659 -37.65 9.15 2.94
N GLN A 660 -37.38 7.93 3.44
CA GLN A 660 -36.10 7.62 4.05
C GLN A 660 -34.99 7.51 3.01
N LEU A 661 -35.24 6.81 1.90
CA LEU A 661 -34.27 6.74 0.81
C LEU A 661 -34.09 8.09 0.11
N TYR A 662 -35.19 8.83 -0.11
CA TYR A 662 -35.17 10.21 -0.62
C TYR A 662 -34.27 11.11 0.19
N SER A 663 -34.38 11.08 1.52
CA SER A 663 -33.53 11.90 2.38
C SER A 663 -32.03 11.63 2.19
N LEU A 664 -31.63 10.40 1.84
CA LEU A 664 -30.24 10.04 1.57
C LEU A 664 -29.75 10.53 0.21
N TYR A 665 -30.43 10.16 -0.88
CA TYR A 665 -29.95 10.52 -2.22
C TYR A 665 -30.12 12.01 -2.51
N LYS A 666 -31.04 12.70 -1.81
CA LYS A 666 -31.16 14.17 -1.89
C LYS A 666 -29.88 14.90 -1.57
N THR A 667 -29.21 14.55 -0.47
CA THR A 667 -27.97 15.21 -0.06
C THR A 667 -26.87 15.07 -1.10
N ILE A 668 -26.78 13.91 -1.74
CA ILE A 668 -25.83 13.69 -2.84
C ILE A 668 -26.20 14.51 -4.06
N TYR A 669 -27.47 14.48 -4.45
CA TYR A 669 -27.96 15.21 -5.62
C TYR A 669 -27.70 16.71 -5.49
N GLU A 670 -28.01 17.30 -4.33
CA GLU A 670 -27.74 18.71 -4.04
C GLU A 670 -26.24 19.04 -4.16
N LYS A 671 -25.35 18.17 -3.66
CA LYS A 671 -23.91 18.36 -3.78
C LYS A 671 -23.41 18.17 -5.22
N ARG A 672 -23.95 17.19 -5.99
CA ARG A 672 -23.64 16.99 -7.41
C ARG A 672 -24.09 18.19 -8.25
N GLU A 673 -25.30 18.68 -8.00
CA GLU A 673 -25.88 19.84 -8.67
C GLU A 673 -25.05 21.10 -8.44
N LYS A 674 -24.62 21.32 -7.19
CA LYS A 674 -23.69 22.40 -6.85
C LYS A 674 -22.32 22.22 -7.51
N ALA A 675 -21.76 21.01 -7.52
CA ALA A 675 -20.48 20.76 -8.19
C ALA A 675 -20.55 21.04 -9.70
N VAL A 676 -21.68 20.71 -10.36
CA VAL A 676 -21.90 21.07 -11.77
C VAL A 676 -21.97 22.58 -11.95
N GLU A 677 -22.63 23.30 -11.05
CA GLU A 677 -22.68 24.78 -11.06
C GLU A 677 -21.29 25.40 -10.90
N ASP A 678 -20.54 24.98 -9.87
CA ASP A 678 -19.16 25.41 -9.62
C ASP A 678 -18.27 25.12 -10.85
N HIS A 679 -18.44 23.97 -11.50
CA HIS A 679 -17.73 23.64 -12.74
C HIS A 679 -18.07 24.59 -13.89
N ILE A 680 -19.34 24.96 -14.07
CA ILE A 680 -19.76 25.92 -15.10
C ILE A 680 -19.11 27.30 -14.84
N GLU A 681 -18.98 27.70 -13.57
CA GLU A 681 -18.33 28.96 -13.20
C GLU A 681 -16.81 28.96 -13.38
N ILE A 682 -16.12 27.87 -13.03
CA ILE A 682 -14.65 27.75 -13.10
C ILE A 682 -14.13 27.82 -14.55
N ILE A 683 -14.93 27.42 -15.54
CA ILE A 683 -14.62 27.56 -16.98
C ILE A 683 -14.21 29.00 -17.34
N LEU A 684 -14.71 30.00 -16.60
CA LEU A 684 -14.37 31.41 -16.79
C LEU A 684 -12.95 31.78 -16.35
N LYS A 685 -12.34 30.99 -15.45
CA LYS A 685 -11.09 31.32 -14.75
C LYS A 685 -9.89 30.48 -15.22
N ALA A 686 -10.10 29.24 -15.68
CA ALA A 686 -9.04 28.36 -16.13
C ALA A 686 -9.49 27.44 -17.29
N PRO A 687 -9.00 27.64 -18.54
CA PRO A 687 -9.36 26.82 -19.70
C PRO A 687 -8.90 25.35 -19.63
N THR A 688 -8.05 24.99 -18.67
CA THR A 688 -7.47 23.65 -18.50
C THR A 688 -8.31 22.74 -17.60
N PHE A 689 -9.48 23.19 -17.11
CA PHE A 689 -10.36 22.36 -16.30
C PHE A 689 -11.11 21.36 -17.19
N PRO A 690 -11.24 20.08 -16.80
CA PRO A 690 -11.45 19.05 -17.78
C PRO A 690 -12.97 18.82 -17.95
N LEU A 691 -13.58 19.75 -18.69
CA LEU A 691 -15.03 19.77 -18.96
C LEU A 691 -15.50 18.54 -19.74
N PHE A 692 -14.57 17.87 -20.43
CA PHE A 692 -14.80 16.77 -21.37
C PHE A 692 -14.09 15.47 -20.96
N GLU A 693 -13.75 15.26 -19.67
CA GLU A 693 -13.08 14.01 -19.22
C GLU A 693 -13.83 12.75 -19.63
N ASP A 694 -15.17 12.78 -19.62
CA ASP A 694 -15.98 11.67 -20.12
C ASP A 694 -16.10 11.69 -21.65
N THR A 695 -14.98 11.72 -22.36
CA THR A 695 -14.92 11.62 -23.83
C THR A 695 -14.09 10.41 -24.25
N LYS A 696 -14.67 9.53 -25.07
CA LYS A 696 -14.01 8.29 -25.54
C LYS A 696 -13.84 8.31 -27.05
N VAL A 697 -12.69 7.84 -27.53
CA VAL A 697 -12.49 7.50 -28.94
C VAL A 697 -13.07 6.11 -29.20
N GLN A 698 -13.88 5.98 -30.24
CA GLN A 698 -14.59 4.76 -30.59
C GLN A 698 -14.45 4.49 -32.09
N ASN A 699 -14.37 3.20 -32.44
CA ASN A 699 -14.33 2.72 -33.82
C ASN A 699 -13.24 3.36 -34.71
N GLY A 700 -12.15 3.83 -34.11
CA GLY A 700 -11.01 4.44 -34.81
C GLY A 700 -11.22 5.84 -35.39
N CYS A 701 -12.47 6.31 -35.52
CA CYS A 701 -12.79 7.59 -36.19
C CYS A 701 -13.65 8.57 -35.38
N ALA A 702 -14.35 8.09 -34.35
CA ALA A 702 -15.33 8.91 -33.64
C ALA A 702 -14.85 9.27 -32.23
N ARG A 703 -14.98 10.52 -31.84
CA ARG A 703 -14.78 11.01 -30.48
C ARG A 703 -16.15 11.37 -29.88
N VAL A 704 -16.61 10.63 -28.88
CA VAL A 704 -17.94 10.83 -28.27
C VAL A 704 -17.83 11.20 -26.79
N GLY A 705 -18.32 12.39 -26.45
CA GLY A 705 -18.41 12.92 -25.10
C GLY A 705 -19.85 13.06 -24.60
N GLN A 706 -20.03 13.16 -23.28
CA GLN A 706 -21.31 13.48 -22.66
C GLN A 706 -21.13 14.44 -21.47
N LYS A 707 -22.02 15.42 -21.36
CA LYS A 707 -22.19 16.27 -20.18
C LYS A 707 -23.64 16.20 -19.69
N LYS A 708 -23.80 15.77 -18.44
CA LYS A 708 -25.10 15.73 -17.75
C LYS A 708 -25.30 17.03 -16.96
N LEU A 709 -26.46 17.64 -17.09
CA LEU A 709 -26.85 18.86 -16.40
C LEU A 709 -28.16 18.66 -15.64
N TYR A 710 -28.26 19.19 -14.42
CA TYR A 710 -29.55 19.27 -13.73
C TYR A 710 -30.38 20.42 -14.31
N SER A 711 -31.70 20.32 -14.21
CA SER A 711 -32.64 21.33 -14.74
C SER A 711 -32.35 22.74 -14.22
N SER A 712 -31.93 22.87 -12.96
CA SER A 712 -31.49 24.11 -12.33
C SER A 712 -30.20 24.68 -12.93
N ASN A 713 -29.24 23.83 -13.32
CA ASN A 713 -27.96 24.26 -13.90
C ASN A 713 -28.11 24.77 -15.34
N ILE A 714 -29.19 24.41 -16.04
CA ILE A 714 -29.39 24.75 -17.45
C ILE A 714 -29.28 26.25 -17.70
N LYS A 715 -29.88 27.07 -16.83
CA LYS A 715 -29.82 28.53 -16.99
C LYS A 715 -28.38 29.06 -16.88
N GLY A 716 -27.62 28.55 -15.92
CA GLY A 716 -26.20 28.88 -15.76
C GLY A 716 -25.36 28.42 -16.96
N PHE A 717 -25.62 27.20 -17.46
CA PHE A 717 -24.97 26.66 -18.64
C PHE A 717 -25.27 27.51 -19.89
N GLN A 718 -26.53 27.85 -20.15
CA GLN A 718 -26.92 28.64 -21.32
C GLN A 718 -26.24 30.02 -21.34
N ASN A 719 -26.02 30.64 -20.19
CA ASN A 719 -25.28 31.90 -20.08
C ASN A 719 -23.80 31.79 -20.52
N GLN A 720 -23.21 30.59 -20.43
CA GLN A 720 -21.81 30.33 -20.78
C GLN A 720 -21.63 29.44 -22.01
N LYS A 721 -22.74 29.00 -22.64
CA LYS A 721 -22.76 28.00 -23.71
C LYS A 721 -21.79 28.32 -24.84
N THR A 722 -21.78 29.56 -25.33
CA THR A 722 -20.90 29.97 -26.43
C THR A 722 -19.42 29.73 -26.11
N LYS A 723 -18.98 30.04 -24.89
CA LYS A 723 -17.58 29.84 -24.47
C LYS A 723 -17.25 28.35 -24.35
N VAL A 724 -18.15 27.57 -23.77
CA VAL A 724 -18.00 26.11 -23.65
C VAL A 724 -17.86 25.46 -25.03
N LEU A 725 -18.71 25.87 -25.96
CA LEU A 725 -18.72 25.42 -27.34
C LEU A 725 -17.42 25.77 -28.06
N ASP A 726 -16.93 27.01 -27.92
CA ASP A 726 -15.66 27.45 -28.50
C ASP A 726 -14.47 26.62 -27.98
N LEU A 727 -14.45 26.31 -26.68
CA LEU A 727 -13.43 25.46 -26.07
C LEU A 727 -13.51 24.02 -26.59
N TRP A 728 -14.71 23.46 -26.68
CA TRP A 728 -14.92 22.10 -27.21
C TRP A 728 -14.48 21.96 -28.67
N ILE A 729 -14.78 22.96 -29.50
CA ILE A 729 -14.37 22.99 -30.91
C ILE A 729 -12.84 23.07 -31.01
N LYS A 730 -12.19 23.95 -30.23
CA LYS A 730 -10.72 24.04 -30.18
C LYS A 730 -10.06 22.72 -29.79
N GLU A 731 -10.61 22.05 -28.77
CA GLU A 731 -10.11 20.75 -28.34
C GLU A 731 -10.28 19.70 -29.45
N SER A 732 -11.44 19.70 -30.12
CA SER A 732 -11.74 18.79 -31.22
C SER A 732 -10.81 18.99 -32.42
N GLN A 733 -10.55 20.25 -32.80
CA GLN A 733 -9.55 20.62 -33.80
C GLN A 733 -8.16 20.10 -33.43
N SER A 734 -7.72 20.33 -32.18
CA SER A 734 -6.40 19.88 -31.72
C SER A 734 -6.27 18.35 -31.72
N VAL A 735 -7.34 17.61 -31.43
CA VAL A 735 -7.34 16.14 -31.50
C VAL A 735 -7.21 15.67 -32.95
N PHE A 736 -7.97 16.25 -33.87
CA PHE A 736 -7.87 15.93 -35.30
C PHE A 736 -6.48 16.24 -35.87
N GLU A 737 -5.88 17.39 -35.50
CA GLU A 737 -4.51 17.74 -35.90
C GLU A 737 -3.48 16.70 -35.44
N LYS A 738 -3.67 16.12 -34.24
CA LYS A 738 -2.78 15.07 -33.69
C LYS A 738 -3.05 13.69 -34.29
N ASN A 739 -4.31 13.39 -34.61
CA ASN A 739 -4.72 12.13 -35.21
C ASN A 739 -5.85 12.35 -36.23
N PRO A 740 -5.51 12.53 -37.52
CA PRO A 740 -6.49 12.81 -38.58
C PRO A 740 -7.50 11.69 -38.83
N LEU A 741 -7.30 10.50 -38.26
CA LEU A 741 -8.30 9.42 -38.33
C LEU A 741 -9.54 9.74 -37.49
N ILE A 742 -9.37 10.52 -36.41
CA ILE A 742 -10.46 10.93 -35.53
C ILE A 742 -11.06 12.22 -36.07
N ASP A 743 -12.06 12.08 -36.95
CA ASP A 743 -12.64 13.20 -37.70
C ASP A 743 -14.14 13.43 -37.40
N LEU A 744 -14.78 12.56 -36.62
CA LEU A 744 -16.17 12.73 -36.17
C LEU A 744 -16.23 13.02 -34.67
N HIS A 745 -16.54 14.25 -34.30
CA HIS A 745 -16.61 14.68 -32.90
C HIS A 745 -18.05 14.94 -32.48
N LEU A 746 -18.50 14.23 -31.45
CA LEU A 746 -19.86 14.30 -30.90
C LEU A 746 -19.80 14.66 -29.42
N LEU A 747 -20.64 15.61 -28.99
CA LEU A 747 -20.84 15.91 -27.57
C LEU A 747 -22.33 16.00 -27.23
N MET A 748 -22.77 15.16 -26.30
CA MET A 748 -24.13 15.21 -25.77
C MET A 748 -24.21 16.18 -24.59
N ILE A 749 -25.14 17.13 -24.62
CA ILE A 749 -25.58 17.92 -23.47
C ILE A 749 -26.97 17.42 -23.10
N SER A 750 -27.06 16.66 -22.00
CA SER A 750 -28.28 15.95 -21.61
C SER A 750 -28.77 16.38 -20.23
N THR A 751 -30.09 16.52 -20.07
CA THR A 751 -30.71 16.89 -18.80
C THR A 751 -31.01 15.66 -17.96
N ILE A 752 -30.51 15.64 -16.72
CA ILE A 752 -30.86 14.61 -15.74
C ILE A 752 -31.97 15.08 -14.81
N ALA A 753 -32.79 14.14 -14.37
CA ALA A 753 -33.89 14.40 -13.45
C ALA A 753 -33.37 14.98 -12.13
N SER A 754 -34.06 15.99 -11.60
CA SER A 754 -33.76 16.49 -10.25
C SER A 754 -34.11 15.44 -9.21
N CYS A 755 -33.52 15.53 -8.01
CA CYS A 755 -33.88 14.66 -6.89
C CYS A 755 -35.40 14.68 -6.60
N GLN A 756 -36.00 15.87 -6.73
CA GLN A 756 -37.43 16.07 -6.52
C GLN A 756 -38.27 15.39 -7.62
N ASP A 757 -37.81 15.44 -8.87
CA ASP A 757 -38.47 14.81 -10.01
C ASP A 757 -38.51 13.28 -9.82
N VAL A 758 -37.38 12.70 -9.38
CA VAL A 758 -37.25 11.27 -9.08
C VAL A 758 -38.21 10.86 -7.96
N PHE A 759 -38.27 11.64 -6.88
CA PHE A 759 -39.15 11.38 -5.74
C PHE A 759 -40.64 11.50 -6.09
N GLN A 760 -41.03 12.47 -6.90
CA GLN A 760 -42.43 12.62 -7.33
C GLN A 760 -42.86 11.52 -8.30
N GLY A 761 -41.92 10.91 -9.03
CA GLY A 761 -42.19 9.80 -9.96
C GLY A 761 -43.07 10.18 -11.14
N SER A 762 -43.20 11.48 -11.45
CA SER A 762 -43.94 12.04 -12.57
C SER A 762 -43.00 12.30 -13.76
N LYS A 763 -43.50 12.15 -14.99
CA LYS A 763 -42.76 12.59 -16.18
C LYS A 763 -42.71 14.12 -16.17
N VAL A 764 -41.56 14.67 -15.80
CA VAL A 764 -41.33 16.11 -15.84
C VAL A 764 -41.10 16.52 -17.28
N SER A 765 -41.97 17.39 -17.80
CA SER A 765 -41.72 18.09 -19.05
C SER A 765 -40.84 19.29 -18.74
N TYR A 766 -39.63 19.29 -19.28
CA TYR A 766 -38.75 20.44 -19.18
C TYR A 766 -39.10 21.48 -20.25
N SER A 767 -38.90 22.77 -19.94
CA SER A 767 -39.15 23.86 -20.88
C SER A 767 -38.03 24.05 -21.90
N HIS A 768 -36.84 23.50 -21.63
CA HIS A 768 -35.67 23.54 -22.50
C HIS A 768 -35.52 22.26 -23.33
N GLN A 769 -34.59 22.31 -24.29
CA GLN A 769 -34.20 21.18 -25.13
C GLN A 769 -32.79 20.71 -24.76
N ASP A 770 -32.54 19.42 -24.93
CA ASP A 770 -31.20 18.83 -24.88
C ASP A 770 -30.51 18.97 -26.24
N GLU A 771 -29.20 18.82 -26.27
CA GLU A 771 -28.37 19.16 -27.43
C GLU A 771 -27.38 18.04 -27.76
N LEU A 772 -27.23 17.72 -29.05
CA LEU A 772 -26.14 16.90 -29.57
C LEU A 772 -25.31 17.74 -30.53
N TRP A 773 -24.07 17.98 -30.16
CA TRP A 773 -23.13 18.82 -30.91
C TRP A 773 -22.30 17.96 -31.85
N PHE A 774 -22.07 18.48 -33.05
CA PHE A 774 -21.33 17.83 -34.12
C PHE A 774 -20.23 18.76 -34.60
N TYR A 775 -18.99 18.27 -34.56
CA TYR A 775 -17.88 18.89 -35.25
C TYR A 775 -17.23 17.87 -36.18
N VAL A 776 -17.03 18.27 -37.44
CA VAL A 776 -16.27 17.53 -38.44
C VAL A 776 -15.35 18.51 -39.17
N PRO A 777 -14.09 18.14 -39.44
CA PRO A 777 -13.19 18.94 -40.25
C PRO A 777 -13.67 18.99 -41.71
N ASP A 778 -13.26 20.01 -42.45
CA ASP A 778 -13.63 20.20 -43.87
C ASP A 778 -12.87 19.22 -44.78
N THR A 779 -13.26 17.95 -44.72
CA THR A 779 -12.74 16.89 -45.58
C THR A 779 -13.88 16.03 -46.10
N GLU A 780 -13.70 15.41 -47.26
CA GLU A 780 -14.69 14.49 -47.81
C GLU A 780 -14.89 13.26 -46.93
N MET A 781 -13.82 12.74 -46.32
CA MET A 781 -13.86 11.59 -45.42
C MET A 781 -14.71 11.88 -44.18
N ALA A 782 -14.50 13.02 -43.51
CA ALA A 782 -15.26 13.39 -42.33
C ALA A 782 -16.75 13.60 -42.64
N ARG A 783 -17.06 14.20 -43.80
CA ARG A 783 -18.44 14.31 -44.30
C ARG A 783 -19.06 12.93 -44.55
N SER A 784 -18.30 12.00 -45.11
CA SER A 784 -18.74 10.60 -45.31
C SER A 784 -19.05 9.91 -43.98
N HIS A 785 -18.16 10.01 -42.98
CA HIS A 785 -18.37 9.46 -41.64
C HIS A 785 -19.60 10.07 -40.95
N LEU A 786 -19.83 11.38 -41.08
CA LEU A 786 -21.05 12.03 -40.58
C LEU A 786 -22.31 11.48 -41.27
N LYS A 787 -22.32 11.38 -42.60
CA LYS A 787 -23.47 10.84 -43.35
C LYS A 787 -23.75 9.39 -42.97
N LEU A 788 -22.72 8.56 -42.78
CA LEU A 788 -22.86 7.19 -42.30
C LEU A 788 -23.47 7.15 -40.90
N PHE A 789 -22.96 7.97 -39.97
CA PHE A 789 -23.53 8.10 -38.64
C PHE A 789 -25.01 8.47 -38.70
N LEU A 790 -25.37 9.56 -39.39
CA LEU A 790 -26.75 10.05 -39.48
C LEU A 790 -27.70 9.00 -40.09
N ASN A 791 -27.25 8.28 -41.12
CA ASN A 791 -28.04 7.23 -41.77
C ASN A 791 -28.30 6.02 -40.86
N GLN A 792 -27.40 5.73 -39.93
CA GLN A 792 -27.62 4.71 -38.92
C GLN A 792 -28.46 5.27 -37.76
N PHE A 793 -28.14 6.48 -37.29
CA PHE A 793 -28.76 7.13 -36.14
C PHE A 793 -30.25 7.42 -36.35
N LYS A 794 -30.70 7.68 -37.58
CA LYS A 794 -32.13 7.83 -37.90
C LYS A 794 -32.97 6.59 -37.57
N ARG A 795 -32.35 5.41 -37.43
CA ARG A 795 -33.01 4.15 -37.02
C ARG A 795 -33.17 4.00 -35.50
N ASN A 796 -32.68 4.97 -34.71
CA ASN A 796 -32.90 4.98 -33.28
C ASN A 796 -34.40 5.21 -33.00
N LYS A 797 -35.08 4.16 -32.49
CA LYS A 797 -36.53 4.17 -32.22
C LYS A 797 -37.00 5.32 -31.34
N VAL A 798 -36.14 5.84 -30.46
CA VAL A 798 -36.49 6.94 -29.57
C VAL A 798 -36.53 8.26 -30.35
N ILE A 799 -35.53 8.48 -31.19
CA ILE A 799 -35.43 9.67 -32.07
C ILE A 799 -36.46 9.64 -33.18
N GLU A 800 -36.68 8.47 -33.80
CA GLU A 800 -37.68 8.27 -34.86
C GLU A 800 -39.10 8.62 -34.38
N LYS A 801 -39.50 8.13 -33.21
CA LYS A 801 -40.83 8.42 -32.62
C LYS A 801 -41.04 9.90 -32.30
N LYS A 802 -39.97 10.68 -32.19
CA LYS A 802 -39.96 12.09 -31.78
C LYS A 802 -39.45 13.00 -32.91
N ALA A 803 -39.41 12.52 -34.16
CA ALA A 803 -38.83 13.23 -35.30
C ALA A 803 -39.38 14.67 -35.47
N SER A 804 -40.67 14.85 -35.23
CA SER A 804 -41.34 16.16 -35.33
C SER A 804 -40.89 17.20 -34.30
N SER A 805 -40.20 16.77 -33.23
CA SER A 805 -39.67 17.67 -32.18
C SER A 805 -38.20 18.05 -32.39
N LEU A 806 -37.56 17.48 -33.41
CA LEU A 806 -36.14 17.70 -33.69
C LEU A 806 -35.92 19.03 -34.43
N LYS A 807 -34.85 19.72 -34.05
CA LYS A 807 -34.38 20.93 -34.73
C LYS A 807 -32.86 20.86 -34.88
N VAL A 808 -32.34 21.10 -36.08
CA VAL A 808 -30.89 21.20 -36.33
C VAL A 808 -30.55 22.65 -36.59
N ILE A 809 -29.45 23.13 -36.01
CA ILE A 809 -28.85 24.42 -36.37
C ILE A 809 -27.41 24.17 -36.81
N THR A 810 -27.07 24.60 -38.02
CA THR A 810 -25.70 24.53 -38.57
C THR A 810 -25.04 25.91 -38.56
N PHE A 811 -23.78 25.97 -38.18
CA PHE A 811 -23.03 27.20 -37.94
C PHE A 811 -21.74 27.24 -38.77
N GLY A 812 -21.23 28.45 -39.00
CA GLY A 812 -19.87 28.66 -39.53
C GLY A 812 -19.76 28.69 -41.05
N GLU A 813 -18.53 28.53 -41.54
CA GLU A 813 -18.18 28.55 -42.97
C GLU A 813 -18.63 27.28 -43.70
N THR A 814 -18.76 26.14 -43.00
CA THR A 814 -19.19 24.85 -43.56
C THR A 814 -20.68 24.54 -43.32
N LYS A 815 -21.48 25.54 -42.91
CA LYS A 815 -22.88 25.34 -42.52
C LYS A 815 -23.75 24.79 -43.65
N GLU A 816 -23.51 25.21 -44.91
CA GLU A 816 -24.22 24.70 -46.08
C GLU A 816 -23.94 23.21 -46.30
N ASP A 817 -22.67 22.80 -46.21
CA ASP A 817 -22.28 21.40 -46.36
C ASP A 817 -22.84 20.50 -45.25
N LEU A 818 -22.78 20.99 -44.01
CA LEU A 818 -23.38 20.29 -42.87
C LEU A 818 -24.88 20.15 -43.05
N LYS A 819 -25.56 21.22 -43.49
CA LYS A 819 -26.99 21.18 -43.80
C LYS A 819 -27.30 20.11 -44.85
N CYS A 820 -26.56 20.08 -45.96
CA CYS A 820 -26.72 19.04 -46.99
C CYS A 820 -26.54 17.63 -46.42
N CYS A 821 -25.56 17.41 -45.53
CA CYS A 821 -25.37 16.11 -44.88
C CYS A 821 -26.61 15.68 -44.06
N PHE A 822 -27.21 16.60 -43.30
CA PHE A 822 -28.42 16.31 -42.52
C PHE A 822 -29.66 16.09 -43.41
N GLU A 823 -29.85 16.90 -44.46
CA GLU A 823 -30.98 16.76 -45.39
C GLU A 823 -30.94 15.43 -46.15
N GLU A 824 -29.76 14.99 -46.59
CA GLU A 824 -29.61 13.75 -47.36
C GLU A 824 -29.67 12.49 -46.49
N SER A 825 -29.13 12.55 -45.26
CA SER A 825 -28.80 11.33 -44.49
C SER A 825 -29.55 11.18 -43.17
N PHE A 826 -30.38 12.16 -42.76
CA PHE A 826 -31.09 12.12 -41.48
C PHE A 826 -32.63 12.14 -41.62
N LEU A 827 -33.34 12.21 -40.48
CA LEU A 827 -34.81 12.32 -40.46
C LEU A 827 -35.26 13.71 -40.93
N PRO A 828 -36.44 13.81 -41.58
CA PRO A 828 -37.06 15.11 -41.88
C PRO A 828 -37.28 15.90 -40.59
N CYS A 829 -36.57 17.02 -40.44
CA CYS A 829 -36.66 17.92 -39.28
C CYS A 829 -36.40 19.38 -39.70
N LYS A 830 -36.64 20.33 -38.79
CA LYS A 830 -36.39 21.74 -39.06
C LYS A 830 -34.89 22.03 -39.01
N ILE A 831 -34.29 22.46 -40.13
CA ILE A 831 -32.87 22.81 -40.21
C ILE A 831 -32.73 24.31 -40.44
N GLU A 832 -32.02 24.99 -39.52
CA GLU A 832 -31.72 26.42 -39.58
C GLU A 832 -30.21 26.65 -39.75
N MET A 833 -29.83 27.79 -40.32
CA MET A 833 -28.44 28.17 -40.52
C MET A 833 -28.13 29.46 -39.76
N GLU A 834 -27.02 29.48 -39.04
CA GLU A 834 -26.56 30.64 -38.29
C GLU A 834 -25.13 31.05 -38.68
N LYS A 835 -24.80 32.34 -38.50
CA LYS A 835 -23.45 32.85 -38.74
C LYS A 835 -22.56 32.51 -37.55
N GLY A 836 -21.33 32.09 -37.81
CA GLY A 836 -20.33 31.78 -36.79
C GLY A 836 -18.93 31.75 -37.38
N LYS A 837 -17.89 31.67 -36.54
CA LYS A 837 -16.50 31.50 -37.00
C LYS A 837 -16.16 30.05 -37.35
N ASN A 838 -16.63 29.09 -36.56
CA ASN A 838 -16.30 27.68 -36.71
C ASN A 838 -17.47 26.90 -37.32
N GLY A 839 -17.15 25.92 -38.18
CA GLY A 839 -18.12 24.99 -38.76
C GLY A 839 -18.54 23.89 -37.80
N PHE A 840 -19.80 23.87 -37.37
CA PHE A 840 -20.36 22.81 -36.50
C PHE A 840 -21.88 22.75 -36.63
N ALA A 841 -22.51 21.68 -36.13
CA ALA A 841 -23.96 21.54 -36.07
C ALA A 841 -24.44 21.19 -34.66
N VAL A 842 -25.66 21.57 -34.33
CA VAL A 842 -26.33 21.22 -33.07
C VAL A 842 -27.71 20.67 -33.38
N LEU A 843 -27.95 19.42 -32.98
CA LEU A 843 -29.26 18.80 -32.98
C LEU A 843 -29.92 19.02 -31.62
N TYR A 844 -31.02 19.77 -31.59
CA TYR A 844 -31.89 19.95 -30.45
C TYR A 844 -32.98 18.88 -30.45
N HIS A 845 -33.23 18.30 -29.29
CA HIS A 845 -34.32 17.37 -29.06
C HIS A 845 -34.97 17.64 -27.69
N GLU A 846 -36.17 17.13 -27.46
CA GLU A 846 -36.81 17.28 -26.16
C GLU A 846 -35.92 16.73 -25.04
N ALA A 847 -35.80 17.51 -23.97
CA ALA A 847 -34.95 17.18 -22.85
C ALA A 847 -35.45 15.92 -22.16
N GLY A 848 -34.53 15.06 -21.74
CA GLY A 848 -34.93 13.79 -21.15
C GLY A 848 -34.84 12.58 -22.09
N ILE A 849 -34.76 12.82 -23.41
CA ILE A 849 -34.92 11.78 -24.43
C ILE A 849 -33.67 10.92 -24.59
N LEU A 850 -32.48 11.53 -24.66
CA LEU A 850 -31.20 10.84 -24.80
C LEU A 850 -30.44 10.79 -23.47
N ASN A 851 -31.15 10.40 -22.41
CA ASN A 851 -30.66 10.52 -21.04
C ASN A 851 -29.72 9.41 -20.57
N SER A 852 -29.53 8.35 -21.35
CA SER A 852 -28.73 7.20 -20.92
C SER A 852 -27.72 6.76 -21.97
N ARG A 853 -26.44 7.01 -21.65
CA ARG A 853 -25.20 6.37 -22.14
C ARG A 853 -24.83 6.67 -23.59
N LYS A 854 -23.52 6.79 -23.81
CA LYS A 854 -22.86 6.69 -25.12
C LYS A 854 -23.42 5.53 -25.95
N SER A 855 -23.90 4.45 -25.33
CA SER A 855 -24.60 3.33 -26.01
C SER A 855 -25.88 3.70 -26.78
N MET A 856 -26.47 4.89 -26.64
CA MET A 856 -27.55 5.36 -27.52
C MET A 856 -27.03 5.97 -28.83
N ILE A 857 -25.73 6.27 -28.90
CA ILE A 857 -25.02 6.84 -30.05
C ILE A 857 -24.03 5.82 -30.64
N SER A 858 -23.23 5.18 -29.78
CA SER A 858 -22.16 4.22 -30.11
C SER A 858 -22.57 3.13 -31.11
N PRO A 859 -23.75 2.50 -31.01
CA PRO A 859 -24.16 1.47 -31.98
C PRO A 859 -24.36 2.01 -33.41
N PHE A 860 -24.46 3.31 -33.57
CA PHE A 860 -24.70 3.99 -34.85
C PHE A 860 -23.45 4.68 -35.38
N LEU A 861 -22.32 4.59 -34.67
CA LEU A 861 -21.06 5.18 -35.12
C LEU A 861 -20.49 4.38 -36.30
N PRO A 862 -19.88 5.06 -37.29
CA PRO A 862 -19.16 4.39 -38.37
C PRO A 862 -18.04 3.51 -37.80
N VAL A 863 -17.72 2.43 -38.51
CA VAL A 863 -16.61 1.53 -38.20
C VAL A 863 -15.60 1.64 -39.33
N VAL A 864 -14.39 2.11 -39.01
CA VAL A 864 -13.26 2.04 -39.95
C VAL A 864 -12.72 0.61 -39.90
N ILE A 865 -12.82 -0.09 -41.04
CA ILE A 865 -12.23 -1.42 -41.24
C ILE A 865 -10.76 -1.24 -41.61
#